data_AF-A0A0S1X9D0-F1
#
_entry.id   AF-A0A0S1X9D0-F1
#
_cell.length_a   1.000
_cell.length_b   1.000
_cell.length_c   1.000
_cell.angle_alpha   90.00
_cell.angle_beta   90.00
_cell.angle_gamma   90.00
#
_symmetry.space_group_name_H-M   'P 1'
#
loop_
_entity.id
_entity.type
_entity.pdbx_description
1 polymer ?
#
loop_
_entity_poly.entity_id
_entity_poly.type
_entity_poly.pdbx_seq_one_letter_code
_entity_poly.pdbx_strand_id
1 'polypeptide(L)'
;MHVDADLHIHSRYSKAVSKLMVFPVLAEYAKLKGLNVVGTGDILNHRWEEELLKHAEKVDEGTYEIKGVRFLLTAEVEDSRRVHHVLIFPSIDAVREMRERLRKHSKDIDSEGRPHLNLRGAEIADLANEFDVLIGPAHCVPPDTLLILKDGIRKISEVKEEDNVITHNGRFRQITKIYKRKYTGDILKIKVRYLPEPIVVTPEHPIYAIKTKSACHGVRGICKPTCKRQFSMQKRNRKCKRYYLEYKPEWIMAKDLEIGDVILFPVVRDIKDIKKISLKRFIESVASNSWKKEVPEEIEVSRDFCRLVGYFLAEGSCFRDGITFSLGENEEDVIKDITRLVEKVFGLKPNIRDDKRGRSYELKIYSRVLRNFFGEMFYIGGKEKRAWNKRLPQEFLYLPPEKQFEIFLGWWKGDKGVTTSRTLMIQMNIMTMRNGFVLTFSRHRVKSARIGNRKVKTTHDRWQARISTFNEKIERKLRENGIDELPKGYVRYGWFDGTYFYLPIIRIERELYDGMVYNLEVEEDSSYVTESGTLHNCFTPWTALYKEYDSLKECYENAEVHFLELGLSADSQMADMIKAHHRLTYLSNSDAHSPHPHRLGREFNRFEVKDATFEEIRKAILKRGGRKIILNAGLDPRLGKYHLTACSKCYAKYKLEDAKRLNWKCERCGGAIKKGVRDRILELADTRGRPEDRPPYLHLAPLAEIISMVTGKGIETKSVKAVWERLLREFGSEIKVLVDVPIESIAQLIGEDIAKAIWAFRNEKLIIVPGGGGKYGEIKLPDEIKRAKIQDLNSIEIKQEEVYYKPKQASILSFLKKK
;
A
#
# COMPACT_ATOMS: atom_id res chain seq x y z
N MET A 1 29.87 -21.41 26.09
CA MET A 1 30.18 -20.00 25.76
C MET A 1 28.90 -19.27 25.37
N HIS A 2 28.91 -17.95 25.36
CA HIS A 2 27.83 -17.14 24.79
C HIS A 2 28.15 -16.79 23.34
N VAL A 3 27.12 -16.80 22.48
CA VAL A 3 27.22 -16.50 21.05
C VAL A 3 26.07 -15.58 20.67
N ASP A 4 26.38 -14.34 20.28
CA ASP A 4 25.38 -13.38 19.79
C ASP A 4 25.18 -13.56 18.27
N ALA A 5 23.92 -13.74 17.84
CA ALA A 5 23.60 -14.11 16.46
C ALA A 5 22.34 -13.42 15.90
N ASP A 6 22.44 -13.02 14.64
CA ASP A 6 21.36 -12.43 13.82
C ASP A 6 21.20 -13.30 12.56
N LEU A 7 20.15 -14.11 12.51
CA LEU A 7 20.02 -15.24 11.56
C LEU A 7 19.21 -14.91 10.30
N HIS A 8 18.53 -13.76 10.24
CA HIS A 8 17.74 -13.30 9.08
C HIS A 8 18.17 -11.91 8.63
N ILE A 9 18.98 -11.90 7.57
CA ILE A 9 19.34 -10.73 6.77
C ILE A 9 18.98 -11.00 5.31
N HIS A 10 19.15 -10.00 4.44
CA HIS A 10 19.07 -10.20 2.99
C HIS A 10 20.38 -9.88 2.27
N SER A 11 20.65 -10.61 1.19
CA SER A 11 21.78 -10.40 0.29
C SER A 11 21.58 -9.20 -0.62
N ARG A 12 22.68 -8.74 -1.25
CA ARG A 12 22.62 -7.76 -2.35
C ARG A 12 21.83 -8.21 -3.60
N TYR A 13 21.37 -9.47 -3.65
CA TYR A 13 20.50 -10.00 -4.70
C TYR A 13 19.00 -9.91 -4.36
N SER A 14 18.63 -9.44 -3.17
CA SER A 14 17.24 -9.12 -2.80
C SER A 14 16.87 -7.64 -3.05
N LYS A 15 15.59 -7.39 -3.39
CA LYS A 15 15.11 -6.04 -3.78
C LYS A 15 15.23 -4.97 -2.68
N ALA A 16 15.94 -3.90 -3.02
CA ALA A 16 16.23 -2.71 -2.18
C ALA A 16 17.15 -2.98 -0.98
N VAL A 17 18.05 -3.95 -1.12
CA VAL A 17 19.17 -4.17 -0.21
C VAL A 17 20.39 -3.33 -0.64
N SER A 18 21.20 -2.89 0.32
CA SER A 18 22.42 -2.12 0.05
C SER A 18 23.44 -2.93 -0.76
N LYS A 19 24.06 -2.28 -1.77
CA LYS A 19 25.17 -2.87 -2.54
C LYS A 19 26.40 -3.20 -1.68
N LEU A 20 26.47 -2.67 -0.46
CA LEU A 20 27.51 -2.98 0.54
C LEU A 20 27.22 -4.28 1.33
N MET A 21 26.09 -4.96 1.11
CA MET A 21 25.85 -6.31 1.61
C MET A 21 26.69 -7.32 0.80
N VAL A 22 27.99 -7.34 1.09
CA VAL A 22 28.96 -8.34 0.64
C VAL A 22 29.64 -8.94 1.86
N PHE A 23 29.93 -10.24 1.81
CA PHE A 23 30.40 -11.00 2.96
C PHE A 23 31.61 -10.39 3.72
N PRO A 24 32.68 -9.86 3.07
CA PRO A 24 33.80 -9.25 3.79
C PRO A 24 33.47 -7.97 4.57
N VAL A 25 32.39 -7.27 4.18
CA VAL A 25 31.87 -6.05 4.81
C VAL A 25 30.84 -6.39 5.88
N LEU A 26 30.02 -7.41 5.65
CA LEU A 26 29.15 -8.01 6.67
C LEU A 26 29.97 -8.47 7.88
N ALA A 27 31.05 -9.20 7.67
CA ALA A 27 31.94 -9.65 8.75
C ALA A 27 32.55 -8.48 9.55
N GLU A 28 32.86 -7.37 8.88
CA GLU A 28 33.45 -6.18 9.51
C GLU A 28 32.43 -5.44 10.39
N TYR A 29 31.23 -5.16 9.87
CA TYR A 29 30.19 -4.54 10.67
C TYR A 29 29.58 -5.47 11.71
N ALA A 30 29.59 -6.79 11.49
CA ALA A 30 29.21 -7.79 12.50
C ALA A 30 30.14 -7.74 13.71
N LYS A 31 31.47 -7.61 13.52
CA LYS A 31 32.40 -7.36 14.63
C LYS A 31 32.10 -6.08 15.39
N LEU A 32 31.91 -4.97 14.67
CA LEU A 32 31.58 -3.68 15.27
C LEU A 32 30.27 -3.75 16.06
N LYS A 33 29.27 -4.49 15.54
CA LYS A 33 28.03 -4.78 16.25
C LYS A 33 28.26 -5.70 17.46
N GLY A 34 29.17 -6.67 17.36
CA GLY A 34 29.43 -7.69 18.38
C GLY A 34 28.78 -9.03 18.11
N LEU A 35 28.29 -9.26 16.89
CA LEU A 35 27.74 -10.55 16.46
C LEU A 35 28.88 -11.56 16.25
N ASN A 36 28.76 -12.73 16.87
CA ASN A 36 29.64 -13.88 16.63
C ASN A 36 29.20 -14.66 15.38
N VAL A 37 27.88 -14.72 15.15
CA VAL A 37 27.24 -15.47 14.06
C VAL A 37 26.32 -14.53 13.28
N VAL A 38 26.32 -14.67 11.95
CA VAL A 38 25.37 -13.99 11.06
C VAL A 38 24.76 -15.02 10.12
N GLY A 39 23.44 -15.06 9.97
CA GLY A 39 22.81 -15.84 8.90
C GLY A 39 23.20 -15.24 7.55
N THR A 40 23.52 -16.07 6.55
CA THR A 40 23.94 -15.56 5.23
C THR A 40 22.86 -14.71 4.56
N GLY A 41 21.58 -15.01 4.85
CA GLY A 41 20.46 -14.58 4.02
C GLY A 41 20.50 -15.25 2.64
N ASP A 42 19.34 -15.40 2.00
CA ASP A 42 19.19 -15.67 0.56
C ASP A 42 20.04 -16.80 -0.06
N ILE A 43 20.54 -17.78 0.70
CA ILE A 43 21.61 -18.72 0.23
C ILE A 43 21.16 -19.70 -0.86
N LEU A 44 19.85 -19.78 -1.12
CA LEU A 44 19.31 -20.47 -2.28
C LEU A 44 19.65 -19.79 -3.61
N ASN A 45 20.25 -18.59 -3.62
CA ASN A 45 20.81 -17.96 -4.82
C ASN A 45 22.26 -18.45 -5.08
N HIS A 46 22.53 -19.07 -6.24
CA HIS A 46 23.84 -19.66 -6.56
C HIS A 46 25.00 -18.63 -6.50
N ARG A 47 24.76 -17.37 -6.85
CA ARG A 47 25.81 -16.32 -6.87
C ARG A 47 26.20 -15.90 -5.47
N TRP A 48 25.27 -16.00 -4.52
CA TRP A 48 25.51 -15.72 -3.11
C TRP A 48 26.26 -16.88 -2.44
N GLU A 49 25.98 -18.13 -2.82
CA GLU A 49 26.83 -19.28 -2.48
C GLU A 49 28.26 -19.11 -3.03
N GLU A 50 28.42 -18.75 -4.32
CA GLU A 50 29.73 -18.49 -4.93
C GLU A 50 30.50 -17.38 -4.20
N GLU A 51 29.84 -16.29 -3.79
CA GLU A 51 30.46 -15.24 -2.99
C GLU A 51 30.86 -15.71 -1.59
N LEU A 52 30.07 -16.56 -0.93
CA LEU A 52 30.40 -17.13 0.38
C LEU A 52 31.65 -18.01 0.26
N LEU A 53 31.61 -19.01 -0.64
CA LEU A 53 32.69 -19.99 -0.83
C LEU A 53 33.99 -19.35 -1.35
N LYS A 54 33.91 -18.19 -1.99
CA LYS A 54 35.08 -17.39 -2.41
C LYS A 54 35.73 -16.61 -1.27
N HIS A 55 34.98 -16.23 -0.24
CA HIS A 55 35.41 -15.30 0.79
C HIS A 55 35.50 -15.88 2.21
N ALA A 56 35.00 -17.10 2.41
CA ALA A 56 34.90 -17.74 3.72
C ALA A 56 35.57 -19.11 3.77
N GLU A 57 36.20 -19.39 4.90
CA GLU A 57 36.78 -20.70 5.21
C GLU A 57 35.70 -21.60 5.82
N LYS A 58 35.65 -22.89 5.45
CA LYS A 58 34.67 -23.83 6.02
C LYS A 58 35.11 -24.22 7.43
N VAL A 59 34.18 -24.19 8.38
CA VAL A 59 34.41 -24.52 9.80
C VAL A 59 33.91 -25.92 10.13
N ASP A 60 32.63 -26.18 9.85
CA ASP A 60 31.99 -27.48 9.93
C ASP A 60 30.88 -27.57 8.85
N GLU A 61 29.98 -28.55 8.93
CA GLU A 61 28.80 -28.56 8.07
C GLU A 61 27.81 -27.46 8.49
N GLY A 62 27.52 -26.56 7.54
CA GLY A 62 26.59 -25.45 7.74
C GLY A 62 27.24 -24.14 8.24
N THR A 63 28.52 -24.17 8.65
CA THR A 63 29.23 -23.00 9.19
C THR A 63 30.48 -22.64 8.38
N TYR A 64 30.59 -21.35 8.08
CA TYR A 64 31.72 -20.73 7.41
C TYR A 64 32.28 -19.60 8.28
N GLU A 65 33.53 -19.19 8.10
CA GLU A 65 34.12 -18.05 8.83
C GLU A 65 34.75 -17.02 7.88
N ILE A 66 34.57 -15.75 8.22
CA ILE A 66 35.27 -14.63 7.60
C ILE A 66 35.85 -13.73 8.69
N LYS A 67 37.18 -13.62 8.74
CA LYS A 67 37.91 -12.75 9.69
C LYS A 67 37.56 -13.01 11.19
N GLY A 68 37.06 -14.17 11.61
CA GLY A 68 36.58 -14.39 12.99
C GLY A 68 35.10 -14.06 13.24
N VAL A 69 34.27 -13.95 12.19
CA VAL A 69 32.80 -13.97 12.29
C VAL A 69 32.28 -15.19 11.56
N ARG A 70 31.42 -15.96 12.22
CA ARG A 70 30.81 -17.17 11.67
C ARG A 70 29.58 -16.82 10.82
N PHE A 71 29.38 -17.54 9.72
CA PHE A 71 28.23 -17.42 8.84
C PHE A 71 27.49 -18.76 8.78
N LEU A 72 26.19 -18.74 9.09
CA LEU A 72 25.30 -19.89 8.96
C LEU A 72 24.45 -19.79 7.71
N LEU A 73 24.30 -20.90 7.00
CA LEU A 73 23.51 -20.97 5.77
C LEU A 73 22.03 -20.71 6.06
N THR A 74 21.52 -19.53 5.67
CA THR A 74 20.11 -19.15 5.80
C THR A 74 19.53 -18.57 4.51
N ALA A 75 18.23 -18.74 4.30
CA ALA A 75 17.46 -18.14 3.20
C ALA A 75 16.08 -17.67 3.68
N GLU A 76 15.29 -17.07 2.79
CA GLU A 76 13.86 -16.86 3.00
C GLU A 76 13.12 -17.15 1.68
N VAL A 77 11.96 -17.82 1.70
CA VAL A 77 11.26 -18.27 0.47
C VAL A 77 9.76 -17.99 0.49
N GLU A 78 9.21 -17.34 -0.54
CA GLU A 78 7.82 -16.87 -0.57
C GLU A 78 6.84 -17.94 -1.12
N ASP A 79 5.96 -18.51 -0.28
CA ASP A 79 5.01 -19.56 -0.70
C ASP A 79 3.88 -19.09 -1.66
N SER A 80 3.05 -20.05 -2.09
CA SER A 80 1.87 -19.88 -2.95
C SER A 80 0.76 -19.01 -2.32
N ARG A 81 0.51 -19.11 -1.02
CA ARG A 81 -0.37 -18.18 -0.29
C ARG A 81 0.25 -16.78 -0.14
N ARG A 82 1.56 -16.72 -0.32
CA ARG A 82 2.51 -15.68 0.05
C ARG A 82 2.73 -15.71 1.55
N VAL A 83 3.66 -16.55 1.94
CA VAL A 83 4.16 -16.74 3.29
C VAL A 83 5.68 -16.91 3.11
N HIS A 84 6.47 -15.87 3.39
CA HIS A 84 7.94 -15.86 3.34
C HIS A 84 8.56 -16.75 4.42
N HIS A 85 9.03 -17.94 4.11
CA HIS A 85 9.60 -18.91 5.04
C HIS A 85 11.13 -18.75 5.20
N VAL A 86 11.60 -18.28 6.36
CA VAL A 86 13.02 -18.19 6.76
C VAL A 86 13.58 -19.58 6.99
N LEU A 87 14.55 -20.01 6.18
CA LEU A 87 15.18 -21.33 6.21
C LEU A 87 16.59 -21.28 6.83
N ILE A 88 16.98 -22.34 7.56
CA ILE A 88 18.33 -22.51 8.15
C ILE A 88 18.82 -23.92 7.80
N PHE A 89 19.98 -24.05 7.14
CA PHE A 89 20.42 -25.28 6.45
C PHE A 89 21.63 -25.96 7.12
N PRO A 90 21.68 -27.31 7.13
CA PRO A 90 22.76 -28.07 7.76
C PRO A 90 24.05 -28.18 6.93
N SER A 91 24.01 -28.00 5.62
CA SER A 91 25.19 -28.04 4.75
C SER A 91 24.94 -27.33 3.42
N ILE A 92 26.01 -27.06 2.67
CA ILE A 92 25.89 -26.53 1.30
C ILE A 92 25.23 -27.54 0.37
N ASP A 93 25.38 -28.84 0.61
CA ASP A 93 24.74 -29.86 -0.22
C ASP A 93 23.23 -29.92 0.06
N ALA A 94 22.78 -29.74 1.30
CA ALA A 94 21.37 -29.52 1.62
C ALA A 94 20.81 -28.22 0.98
N VAL A 95 21.60 -27.14 0.91
CA VAL A 95 21.24 -25.94 0.14
C VAL A 95 21.06 -26.26 -1.35
N ARG A 96 21.96 -27.06 -1.94
CA ARG A 96 21.93 -27.43 -3.37
C ARG A 96 20.79 -28.39 -3.71
N GLU A 97 20.54 -29.39 -2.88
CA GLU A 97 19.44 -30.34 -3.02
C GLU A 97 18.09 -29.63 -2.87
N MET A 98 17.92 -28.82 -1.82
CA MET A 98 16.73 -27.96 -1.67
C MET A 98 16.59 -27.00 -2.87
N ARG A 99 17.68 -26.37 -3.34
CA ARG A 99 17.64 -25.50 -4.54
C ARG A 99 17.15 -26.27 -5.76
N GLU A 100 17.60 -27.49 -6.01
CA GLU A 100 17.17 -28.29 -7.17
C GLU A 100 15.74 -28.83 -7.03
N ARG A 101 15.29 -29.18 -5.81
CA ARG A 101 13.87 -29.47 -5.54
C ARG A 101 13.01 -28.23 -5.84
N LEU A 102 13.35 -27.10 -5.22
CA LEU A 102 12.59 -25.84 -5.33
C LEU A 102 12.66 -25.21 -6.73
N ARG A 103 13.72 -25.44 -7.52
CA ARG A 103 13.84 -24.98 -8.92
C ARG A 103 12.71 -25.49 -9.82
N LYS A 104 12.07 -26.61 -9.46
CA LYS A 104 10.88 -27.14 -10.18
C LYS A 104 9.60 -26.37 -9.85
N HIS A 105 9.59 -25.65 -8.72
CA HIS A 105 8.45 -24.89 -8.19
C HIS A 105 8.67 -23.37 -8.21
N SER A 106 9.87 -22.90 -8.53
CA SER A 106 10.28 -21.49 -8.59
C SER A 106 10.67 -21.07 -10.01
N LYS A 107 10.55 -19.78 -10.32
CA LYS A 107 11.04 -19.19 -11.57
C LYS A 107 12.13 -18.14 -11.37
N ASP A 108 12.49 -17.84 -10.12
CA ASP A 108 13.38 -16.75 -9.75
C ASP A 108 14.51 -17.14 -8.77
N ILE A 109 14.56 -18.41 -8.31
CA ILE A 109 15.60 -18.97 -7.42
C ILE A 109 17.06 -18.70 -7.82
N ASP A 110 17.34 -18.66 -9.13
CA ASP A 110 18.67 -18.37 -9.66
C ASP A 110 18.91 -16.86 -9.94
N SER A 111 18.04 -15.97 -9.44
CA SER A 111 18.04 -14.53 -9.80
C SER A 111 17.63 -13.55 -8.70
N GLU A 112 16.76 -13.94 -7.76
CA GLU A 112 16.32 -13.18 -6.59
C GLU A 112 16.94 -13.79 -5.32
N GLY A 113 17.09 -13.00 -4.26
CA GLY A 113 17.53 -13.54 -2.97
C GLY A 113 16.44 -14.28 -2.18
N ARG A 114 15.22 -13.71 -2.09
CA ARG A 114 14.00 -14.38 -1.63
C ARG A 114 13.16 -14.85 -2.81
N PRO A 115 13.30 -16.11 -3.28
CA PRO A 115 12.53 -16.62 -4.42
C PRO A 115 11.07 -16.89 -4.07
N HIS A 116 10.22 -16.92 -5.09
CA HIS A 116 8.83 -17.34 -4.95
C HIS A 116 8.66 -18.82 -5.34
N LEU A 117 7.88 -19.55 -4.53
CA LEU A 117 7.61 -20.98 -4.64
C LEU A 117 6.13 -21.24 -4.89
N ASN A 118 5.82 -22.04 -5.91
CA ASN A 118 4.49 -22.60 -6.15
C ASN A 118 4.26 -23.86 -5.29
N LEU A 119 4.31 -23.68 -3.97
CA LEU A 119 4.11 -24.66 -2.89
C LEU A 119 3.39 -23.97 -1.72
N ARG A 120 2.68 -24.69 -0.85
CA ARG A 120 2.16 -24.19 0.43
C ARG A 120 3.23 -24.20 1.51
N GLY A 121 3.02 -23.43 2.58
CA GLY A 121 3.85 -23.52 3.79
C GLY A 121 4.01 -24.93 4.38
N ALA A 122 2.97 -25.77 4.33
CA ALA A 122 3.06 -27.20 4.68
C ALA A 122 4.04 -27.96 3.76
N GLU A 123 3.87 -27.86 2.43
CA GLU A 123 4.74 -28.53 1.45
C GLU A 123 6.20 -28.06 1.52
N ILE A 124 6.45 -26.79 1.86
CA ILE A 124 7.79 -26.24 2.08
C ILE A 124 8.37 -26.73 3.41
N ALA A 125 7.55 -26.91 4.45
CA ALA A 125 7.97 -27.49 5.72
C ALA A 125 8.29 -28.99 5.57
N ASP A 126 7.47 -29.77 4.86
CA ASP A 126 7.75 -31.18 4.57
C ASP A 126 9.08 -31.34 3.81
N LEU A 127 9.34 -30.50 2.79
CA LEU A 127 10.64 -30.45 2.12
C LEU A 127 11.77 -29.98 3.05
N ALA A 128 11.52 -29.05 3.96
CA ALA A 128 12.53 -28.62 4.93
C ALA A 128 12.88 -29.76 5.90
N ASN A 129 11.87 -30.51 6.37
CA ASN A 129 12.05 -31.71 7.18
C ASN A 129 12.77 -32.84 6.41
N GLU A 130 12.57 -32.97 5.08
CA GLU A 130 13.30 -33.93 4.23
C GLU A 130 14.83 -33.70 4.24
N PHE A 131 15.28 -32.45 4.38
CA PHE A 131 16.70 -32.06 4.32
C PHE A 131 17.28 -31.49 5.64
N ASP A 132 16.66 -31.76 6.81
CA ASP A 132 17.09 -31.27 8.14
C ASP A 132 17.13 -29.71 8.29
N VAL A 133 16.22 -29.00 7.61
CA VAL A 133 16.11 -27.52 7.51
C VAL A 133 14.98 -26.91 8.38
N LEU A 134 15.12 -25.66 8.85
CA LEU A 134 14.19 -24.93 9.78
C LEU A 134 13.31 -23.83 9.05
N ILE A 135 12.25 -23.12 9.58
CA ILE A 135 11.17 -22.41 8.73
C ILE A 135 10.16 -21.28 9.33
N GLY A 136 9.82 -20.09 8.67
CA GLY A 136 8.63 -19.10 8.94
C GLY A 136 8.49 -17.63 8.23
N PRO A 137 7.35 -16.78 8.26
CA PRO A 137 6.34 -16.19 7.20
C PRO A 137 6.15 -14.62 6.69
N ALA A 138 5.47 -14.23 5.49
CA ALA A 138 4.87 -12.85 4.95
C ALA A 138 4.22 -12.61 3.43
N HIS A 139 3.50 -11.47 2.98
CA HIS A 139 2.61 -11.25 1.68
C HIS A 139 2.44 -9.90 0.74
N CYS A 140 1.71 -9.93 -0.46
CA CYS A 140 1.22 -8.86 -1.51
C CYS A 140 0.34 -9.33 -2.82
N VAL A 141 0.00 -8.53 -3.93
CA VAL A 141 -1.23 -8.58 -4.90
C VAL A 141 -1.32 -8.17 -6.48
N PRO A 142 -2.25 -8.72 -7.36
CA PRO A 142 -2.47 -8.71 -8.90
C PRO A 142 -1.88 -7.77 -10.02
N PRO A 143 -1.98 -8.04 -11.38
CA PRO A 143 -1.13 -7.40 -12.45
C PRO A 143 -1.77 -6.56 -13.60
N ASP A 144 -2.96 -6.89 -14.12
CA ASP A 144 -3.68 -6.10 -15.14
C ASP A 144 -4.48 -4.96 -14.50
N THR A 145 -4.41 -4.86 -13.18
CA THR A 145 -4.98 -3.81 -12.34
C THR A 145 -4.54 -2.44 -12.83
N LEU A 146 -5.49 -1.65 -13.34
CA LEU A 146 -5.21 -0.32 -13.89
C LEU A 146 -5.21 0.73 -12.79
N LEU A 147 -4.12 1.50 -12.75
CA LEU A 147 -3.85 2.53 -11.76
C LEU A 147 -4.13 3.91 -12.34
N ILE A 148 -4.72 4.79 -11.52
CA ILE A 148 -4.90 6.19 -11.89
C ILE A 148 -3.65 6.96 -11.44
N LEU A 149 -2.86 7.36 -12.43
CA LEU A 149 -1.58 8.01 -12.27
C LEU A 149 -1.69 9.51 -12.56
N LYS A 150 -0.63 10.22 -12.21
CA LYS A 150 -0.52 11.67 -12.43
C LYS A 150 -0.45 12.02 -13.91
N ASP A 151 0.25 11.21 -14.71
CA ASP A 151 0.41 11.37 -16.16
C ASP A 151 -0.70 10.71 -17.00
N GLY A 152 -1.45 9.76 -16.44
CA GLY A 152 -2.48 9.02 -17.17
C GLY A 152 -2.99 7.78 -16.46
N ILE A 153 -3.18 6.70 -17.21
CA ILE A 153 -3.66 5.40 -16.71
C ILE A 153 -2.80 4.31 -17.35
N ARG A 154 -2.19 3.45 -16.53
CA ARG A 154 -1.34 2.32 -16.94
C ARG A 154 -1.62 1.12 -16.04
N LYS A 155 -1.24 -0.09 -16.46
CA LYS A 155 -1.32 -1.27 -15.59
C LYS A 155 -0.31 -1.16 -14.46
N ILE A 156 -0.57 -1.82 -13.33
CA ILE A 156 0.42 -2.01 -12.25
C ILE A 156 1.67 -2.79 -12.71
N SER A 157 1.59 -3.50 -13.85
CA SER A 157 2.74 -4.10 -14.54
C SER A 157 3.50 -3.15 -15.49
N GLU A 158 2.98 -1.95 -15.74
CA GLU A 158 3.50 -0.92 -16.67
C GLU A 158 3.89 0.40 -15.94
N VAL A 159 3.72 0.45 -14.61
CA VAL A 159 4.24 1.55 -13.77
C VAL A 159 5.70 1.34 -13.42
N LYS A 160 6.33 2.43 -13.01
CA LYS A 160 7.72 2.54 -12.59
C LYS A 160 7.76 3.12 -11.17
N GLU A 161 8.91 2.99 -10.52
CA GLU A 161 9.22 3.85 -9.39
C GLU A 161 9.33 5.31 -9.89
N GLU A 162 9.17 6.29 -9.00
CA GLU A 162 8.97 7.73 -9.33
C GLU A 162 7.59 8.10 -9.90
N ASP A 163 6.85 7.18 -10.54
CA ASP A 163 5.47 7.43 -10.95
C ASP A 163 4.59 7.85 -9.77
N ASN A 164 3.64 8.75 -10.02
CA ASN A 164 2.79 9.32 -8.99
C ASN A 164 1.36 8.76 -9.09
N VAL A 165 0.85 8.12 -8.04
CA VAL A 165 -0.51 7.54 -7.97
C VAL A 165 -1.43 8.34 -7.06
N ILE A 166 -2.75 8.33 -7.33
CA ILE A 166 -3.75 8.86 -6.39
C ILE A 166 -3.81 7.94 -5.17
N THR A 167 -3.82 8.51 -3.97
CA THR A 167 -3.95 7.80 -2.69
C THR A 167 -5.37 7.85 -2.14
N HIS A 168 -5.66 7.13 -1.05
CA HIS A 168 -6.96 7.22 -0.37
C HIS A 168 -7.35 8.64 0.07
N ASN A 169 -6.39 9.56 0.22
CA ASN A 169 -6.62 10.95 0.62
C ASN A 169 -6.99 11.90 -0.55
N GLY A 170 -7.09 11.39 -1.79
CA GLY A 170 -7.45 12.20 -2.97
C GLY A 170 -6.34 13.12 -3.46
N ARG A 171 -5.09 12.82 -3.10
CA ARG A 171 -3.85 13.51 -3.50
C ARG A 171 -2.92 12.54 -4.24
N PHE A 172 -1.94 13.05 -4.98
CA PHE A 172 -0.90 12.22 -5.59
C PHE A 172 0.27 11.98 -4.64
N ARG A 173 0.82 10.76 -4.62
CA ARG A 173 2.08 10.41 -3.95
C ARG A 173 2.94 9.51 -4.84
N GLN A 174 4.25 9.53 -4.60
CA GLN A 174 5.23 8.81 -5.41
C GLN A 174 5.23 7.31 -5.06
N ILE A 175 5.34 6.46 -6.09
CA ILE A 175 5.68 5.04 -5.94
C ILE A 175 7.15 4.96 -5.55
N THR A 176 7.41 4.45 -4.35
CA THR A 176 8.76 4.29 -3.80
C THR A 176 9.34 2.90 -4.05
N LYS A 177 8.49 1.88 -4.28
CA LYS A 177 8.93 0.51 -4.62
C LYS A 177 7.82 -0.27 -5.35
N ILE A 178 8.19 -1.09 -6.34
CA ILE A 178 7.26 -2.03 -7.00
C ILE A 178 7.59 -3.48 -6.64
N TYR A 179 6.60 -4.19 -6.12
CA TYR A 179 6.67 -5.61 -5.81
C TYR A 179 6.00 -6.45 -6.91
N LYS A 180 6.44 -7.70 -7.13
CA LYS A 180 5.79 -8.71 -7.99
C LYS A 180 6.22 -10.15 -7.67
N ARG A 181 5.32 -11.12 -7.90
CA ARG A 181 5.53 -12.60 -7.88
C ARG A 181 4.62 -13.29 -8.89
N LYS A 182 4.64 -14.63 -9.00
CA LYS A 182 3.53 -15.46 -9.52
C LYS A 182 2.54 -15.82 -8.40
N TYR A 183 1.26 -15.98 -8.68
CA TYR A 183 0.25 -16.45 -7.72
C TYR A 183 -0.68 -17.44 -8.39
N THR A 184 -0.89 -18.56 -7.69
CA THR A 184 -1.82 -19.61 -8.07
C THR A 184 -2.83 -19.75 -6.93
N GLY A 185 -4.06 -19.27 -7.12
CA GLY A 185 -5.07 -19.25 -6.06
C GLY A 185 -6.28 -18.36 -6.34
N ASP A 186 -7.14 -18.22 -5.35
CA ASP A 186 -8.39 -17.46 -5.46
C ASP A 186 -8.17 -15.95 -5.60
N ILE A 187 -8.53 -15.36 -6.75
CA ILE A 187 -8.81 -13.91 -6.81
C ILE A 187 -10.27 -13.65 -6.45
N LEU A 188 -10.51 -12.52 -5.79
CA LEU A 188 -11.83 -11.95 -5.64
C LEU A 188 -12.05 -10.84 -6.66
N LYS A 189 -13.12 -11.00 -7.45
CA LYS A 189 -13.63 -10.03 -8.41
C LYS A 189 -14.80 -9.29 -7.76
N ILE A 190 -14.49 -8.19 -7.08
CA ILE A 190 -15.45 -7.40 -6.31
C ILE A 190 -16.08 -6.36 -7.23
N LYS A 191 -17.34 -6.60 -7.62
CA LYS A 191 -18.08 -5.74 -8.54
C LYS A 191 -18.78 -4.62 -7.77
N VAL A 192 -18.26 -3.40 -7.93
CA VAL A 192 -18.87 -2.19 -7.38
C VAL A 192 -19.98 -1.68 -8.31
N ARG A 193 -21.08 -1.17 -7.74
CA ARG A 193 -22.12 -0.45 -8.49
C ARG A 193 -21.54 0.85 -9.05
N TYR A 194 -22.06 1.28 -10.19
CA TYR A 194 -21.67 2.48 -10.92
C TYR A 194 -20.27 2.45 -11.56
N LEU A 195 -19.36 1.56 -11.13
CA LEU A 195 -18.04 1.37 -11.76
C LEU A 195 -18.09 0.22 -12.81
N PRO A 196 -17.14 0.14 -13.76
CA PRO A 196 -17.34 -0.57 -15.04
C PRO A 196 -16.87 -2.03 -15.01
N GLU A 197 -15.68 -2.26 -14.47
CA GLU A 197 -15.08 -3.58 -14.23
C GLU A 197 -15.17 -3.91 -12.72
N PRO A 198 -14.83 -5.11 -12.26
CA PRO A 198 -14.62 -5.39 -10.83
C PRO A 198 -13.23 -4.95 -10.37
N ILE A 199 -13.07 -4.71 -9.06
CA ILE A 199 -11.74 -4.76 -8.42
C ILE A 199 -11.29 -6.22 -8.47
N VAL A 200 -10.06 -6.49 -8.90
CA VAL A 200 -9.48 -7.84 -8.97
C VAL A 200 -8.25 -7.92 -8.07
N VAL A 201 -8.36 -8.65 -6.97
CA VAL A 201 -7.36 -8.73 -5.89
C VAL A 201 -7.27 -10.14 -5.33
N THR A 202 -6.21 -10.46 -4.57
CA THR A 202 -6.25 -11.64 -3.69
C THR A 202 -7.29 -11.40 -2.58
N PRO A 203 -7.76 -12.44 -1.85
CA PRO A 203 -8.80 -12.31 -0.83
C PRO A 203 -8.34 -11.46 0.37
N GLU A 204 -7.05 -11.19 0.42
CA GLU A 204 -6.27 -10.85 1.59
C GLU A 204 -5.77 -9.41 1.54
N HIS A 205 -6.23 -8.67 0.53
CA HIS A 205 -5.82 -7.31 0.25
C HIS A 205 -6.75 -6.30 0.93
N PRO A 206 -6.23 -5.29 1.63
CA PRO A 206 -7.06 -4.27 2.24
C PRO A 206 -7.64 -3.31 1.20
N ILE A 207 -8.97 -3.22 1.16
CA ILE A 207 -9.75 -2.28 0.35
C ILE A 207 -10.34 -1.21 1.28
N TYR A 208 -10.33 0.05 0.87
CA TYR A 208 -10.91 1.14 1.64
C TYR A 208 -12.44 1.16 1.51
N ALA A 209 -13.14 0.76 2.57
CA ALA A 209 -14.56 0.44 2.52
C ALA A 209 -15.29 0.64 3.86
N ILE A 210 -16.61 0.41 3.86
CA ILE A 210 -17.54 0.46 5.00
C ILE A 210 -18.28 -0.87 5.06
N LYS A 211 -18.21 -1.56 6.20
CA LYS A 211 -19.20 -2.59 6.57
C LYS A 211 -20.56 -1.92 6.79
N THR A 212 -21.58 -2.40 6.09
CA THR A 212 -22.93 -1.83 6.12
C THR A 212 -23.89 -2.63 7.00
N LYS A 213 -25.12 -2.13 7.16
CA LYS A 213 -26.20 -2.84 7.85
C LYS A 213 -27.34 -3.09 6.86
N SER A 214 -27.46 -4.33 6.41
CA SER A 214 -28.31 -4.78 5.31
C SER A 214 -29.81 -4.50 5.49
N ALA A 215 -30.31 -4.57 6.73
CA ALA A 215 -31.75 -4.53 7.05
C ALA A 215 -32.40 -3.13 7.09
N CYS A 216 -32.17 -2.24 6.12
CA CYS A 216 -32.82 -0.91 6.09
C CYS A 216 -34.15 -0.89 5.31
N HIS A 217 -35.26 -1.20 6.01
CA HIS A 217 -36.65 -1.12 5.49
C HIS A 217 -37.06 0.25 4.89
N GLY A 218 -36.24 1.30 5.06
CA GLY A 218 -36.54 2.65 4.61
C GLY A 218 -36.26 2.93 3.13
N VAL A 219 -35.33 2.17 2.51
CA VAL A 219 -34.76 2.50 1.19
C VAL A 219 -34.59 1.29 0.25
N ARG A 220 -35.13 0.11 0.60
CA ARG A 220 -34.96 -1.17 -0.14
C ARG A 220 -33.49 -1.45 -0.49
N GLY A 221 -32.63 -1.37 0.51
CA GLY A 221 -31.17 -1.48 0.37
C GLY A 221 -30.47 -0.77 1.52
N ILE A 222 -29.26 -0.29 1.28
CA ILE A 222 -28.33 0.26 2.28
C ILE A 222 -28.86 1.58 2.88
N CYS A 223 -28.62 1.79 4.17
CA CYS A 223 -28.94 3.03 4.87
C CYS A 223 -27.96 4.14 4.44
N LYS A 224 -28.44 5.37 4.19
CA LYS A 224 -27.61 6.44 3.62
C LYS A 224 -28.02 7.84 4.11
N PRO A 225 -27.10 8.84 4.10
CA PRO A 225 -27.40 10.21 4.51
C PRO A 225 -28.54 10.87 3.74
N THR A 226 -28.76 10.50 2.46
CA THR A 226 -29.76 11.09 1.56
C THR A 226 -31.16 10.43 1.65
N CYS A 227 -31.46 9.71 2.73
CA CYS A 227 -32.71 8.96 2.89
C CYS A 227 -33.90 9.86 3.26
N LYS A 228 -34.82 10.15 2.33
CA LYS A 228 -36.01 11.01 2.58
C LYS A 228 -36.96 10.53 3.69
N ARG A 229 -36.96 9.23 4.07
CA ARG A 229 -37.69 8.73 5.25
C ARG A 229 -37.12 9.20 6.60
N GLN A 230 -36.07 10.02 6.62
CA GLN A 230 -35.64 10.72 7.84
C GLN A 230 -36.68 11.71 8.39
N PHE A 231 -37.64 12.15 7.57
CA PHE A 231 -38.62 13.21 7.88
C PHE A 231 -40.08 12.75 7.96
N SER A 232 -40.40 11.52 7.57
CA SER A 232 -41.79 11.02 7.56
C SER A 232 -42.23 10.53 8.95
N MET A 233 -42.85 11.39 9.75
CA MET A 233 -43.45 11.00 11.04
C MET A 233 -44.65 10.04 10.91
N GLN A 234 -45.37 10.08 9.78
CA GLN A 234 -46.63 9.36 9.60
C GLN A 234 -46.49 8.14 8.65
N LYS A 235 -46.34 6.94 9.24
CA LYS A 235 -47.03 5.66 8.89
C LYS A 235 -46.27 4.44 9.46
N ARG A 236 -46.93 3.72 10.39
CA ARG A 236 -46.60 2.38 10.94
C ARG A 236 -45.28 2.22 11.75
N ASN A 237 -45.36 2.51 13.05
CA ASN A 237 -44.70 1.86 14.22
C ASN A 237 -43.19 1.45 14.20
N ARG A 238 -42.34 1.88 13.25
CA ARG A 238 -40.88 1.65 13.34
C ARG A 238 -40.07 2.92 13.08
N LYS A 239 -39.61 3.56 14.16
CA LYS A 239 -38.72 4.75 14.15
C LYS A 239 -37.44 4.45 13.34
N CYS A 240 -37.07 5.33 12.41
CA CYS A 240 -35.92 5.10 11.53
C CYS A 240 -34.60 5.14 12.32
N LYS A 241 -33.86 4.00 12.38
CA LYS A 241 -32.62 3.88 13.14
C LYS A 241 -31.39 4.60 12.55
N ARG A 242 -31.49 5.18 11.33
CA ARG A 242 -30.44 5.99 10.66
C ARG A 242 -29.01 5.40 10.73
N TYR A 243 -28.86 4.09 10.46
CA TYR A 243 -27.60 3.33 10.58
C TYR A 243 -26.36 3.97 9.91
N TYR A 244 -26.54 4.79 8.86
CA TYR A 244 -25.44 5.48 8.18
C TYR A 244 -24.61 6.40 9.09
N LEU A 245 -25.17 6.85 10.23
CA LEU A 245 -24.44 7.66 11.22
C LEU A 245 -23.32 6.85 11.92
N GLU A 246 -23.47 5.53 11.97
CA GLU A 246 -22.50 4.60 12.55
C GLU A 246 -21.37 4.23 11.60
N TYR A 247 -21.54 4.42 10.27
CA TYR A 247 -20.60 3.96 9.26
C TYR A 247 -19.22 4.65 9.40
N LYS A 248 -18.16 3.92 9.05
CA LYS A 248 -16.74 4.31 9.14
C LYS A 248 -15.94 3.74 7.97
N PRO A 249 -15.15 4.58 7.28
CA PRO A 249 -14.16 4.11 6.31
C PRO A 249 -13.01 3.40 7.02
N GLU A 250 -12.81 2.13 6.67
CA GLU A 250 -11.82 1.23 7.26
C GLU A 250 -11.11 0.47 6.13
N TRP A 251 -9.97 -0.14 6.46
CA TRP A 251 -9.22 -0.99 5.53
C TRP A 251 -9.63 -2.44 5.77
N ILE A 252 -10.55 -2.94 4.94
CA ILE A 252 -11.23 -4.23 5.10
C ILE A 252 -10.60 -5.22 4.11
N MET A 253 -10.27 -6.45 4.52
CA MET A 253 -9.71 -7.42 3.56
C MET A 253 -10.77 -7.80 2.53
N ALA A 254 -10.35 -8.08 1.30
CA ALA A 254 -11.28 -8.41 0.22
C ALA A 254 -12.24 -9.58 0.54
N LYS A 255 -11.80 -10.55 1.37
CA LYS A 255 -12.59 -11.69 1.88
C LYS A 255 -13.67 -11.31 2.90
N ASP A 256 -13.47 -10.22 3.64
CA ASP A 256 -14.36 -9.75 4.71
C ASP A 256 -15.47 -8.83 4.17
N LEU A 257 -15.48 -8.53 2.87
CA LEU A 257 -16.49 -7.70 2.22
C LEU A 257 -17.73 -8.51 1.84
N GLU A 258 -18.91 -7.93 2.05
CA GLU A 258 -20.20 -8.53 1.69
C GLU A 258 -20.90 -7.77 0.55
N ILE A 259 -21.85 -8.42 -0.12
CA ILE A 259 -22.73 -7.75 -1.06
C ILE A 259 -23.63 -6.76 -0.31
N GLY A 260 -23.48 -5.47 -0.63
CA GLY A 260 -24.10 -4.36 0.09
C GLY A 260 -23.09 -3.46 0.78
N ASP A 261 -21.89 -3.93 1.09
CA ASP A 261 -20.82 -3.10 1.66
C ASP A 261 -20.38 -2.01 0.68
N VAL A 262 -19.81 -0.93 1.20
CA VAL A 262 -19.64 0.32 0.46
C VAL A 262 -18.16 0.66 0.33
N ILE A 263 -17.65 0.67 -0.90
CA ILE A 263 -16.27 1.05 -1.21
C ILE A 263 -16.19 2.57 -1.36
N LEU A 264 -15.09 3.14 -0.86
CA LEU A 264 -14.80 4.56 -0.97
C LEU A 264 -13.88 4.85 -2.15
N PHE A 265 -14.34 5.75 -3.01
CA PHE A 265 -13.57 6.29 -4.13
C PHE A 265 -13.30 7.78 -3.89
N PRO A 266 -12.04 8.21 -3.70
CA PRO A 266 -11.71 9.61 -3.40
C PRO A 266 -11.83 10.51 -4.64
N VAL A 267 -12.16 11.77 -4.40
CA VAL A 267 -12.10 12.84 -5.41
C VAL A 267 -10.72 13.49 -5.41
N VAL A 268 -10.15 13.68 -6.61
CA VAL A 268 -8.86 14.39 -6.79
C VAL A 268 -8.99 15.85 -6.37
N ARG A 269 -8.23 16.24 -5.35
CA ARG A 269 -8.28 17.58 -4.74
C ARG A 269 -7.43 18.60 -5.49
N ASP A 270 -6.34 18.18 -6.14
CA ASP A 270 -5.38 19.05 -6.81
C ASP A 270 -6.02 19.90 -7.93
N ILE A 271 -6.06 21.22 -7.77
CA ILE A 271 -6.51 22.17 -8.79
C ILE A 271 -5.31 22.94 -9.35
N LYS A 272 -5.17 22.97 -10.67
CA LYS A 272 -4.19 23.80 -11.40
C LYS A 272 -4.89 24.48 -12.57
N ASP A 273 -5.19 25.76 -12.42
CA ASP A 273 -5.82 26.54 -13.50
C ASP A 273 -4.79 27.09 -14.48
N ILE A 274 -4.46 26.30 -15.51
CA ILE A 274 -3.71 26.84 -16.65
C ILE A 274 -4.57 27.92 -17.35
N LYS A 275 -4.02 29.13 -17.49
CA LYS A 275 -4.75 30.28 -18.05
C LYS A 275 -4.67 30.35 -19.56
N LYS A 276 -3.51 30.02 -20.13
CA LYS A 276 -3.23 30.05 -21.57
C LYS A 276 -2.49 28.79 -22.03
N ILE A 277 -2.54 28.51 -23.33
CA ILE A 277 -1.67 27.55 -24.03
C ILE A 277 -1.08 28.26 -25.24
N SER A 278 0.24 28.21 -25.41
CA SER A 278 0.89 28.75 -26.61
C SER A 278 0.76 27.79 -27.80
N LEU A 279 0.40 28.35 -28.95
CA LEU A 279 0.40 27.68 -30.25
C LEU A 279 1.70 27.93 -31.05
N LYS A 280 2.61 28.78 -30.56
CA LYS A 280 3.82 29.22 -31.28
C LYS A 280 4.62 28.07 -31.92
N ARG A 281 4.98 27.04 -31.14
CA ARG A 281 5.69 25.84 -31.63
C ARG A 281 4.95 25.09 -32.75
N PHE A 282 3.61 25.17 -32.80
CA PHE A 282 2.80 24.57 -33.86
C PHE A 282 2.69 25.48 -35.09
N ILE A 283 2.75 26.81 -34.92
CA ILE A 283 2.85 27.78 -36.03
C ILE A 283 4.21 27.62 -36.72
N GLU A 284 5.30 27.58 -35.95
CA GLU A 284 6.67 27.34 -36.41
C GLU A 284 6.83 25.96 -37.11
N SER A 285 6.02 24.96 -36.75
CA SER A 285 6.01 23.63 -37.38
C SER A 285 5.41 23.55 -38.80
N VAL A 286 4.94 24.67 -39.37
CA VAL A 286 4.29 24.72 -40.70
C VAL A 286 5.09 25.61 -41.65
N ALA A 287 5.46 25.05 -42.81
CA ALA A 287 6.28 25.74 -43.80
C ALA A 287 5.66 27.08 -44.25
N SER A 288 6.49 28.13 -44.23
CA SER A 288 6.15 29.55 -44.40
C SER A 288 5.24 29.87 -45.58
N ASN A 289 5.46 29.21 -46.72
CA ASN A 289 4.75 29.48 -47.97
C ASN A 289 3.41 28.73 -48.10
N SER A 290 2.85 28.17 -47.02
CA SER A 290 1.61 27.39 -47.08
C SER A 290 0.49 27.92 -46.18
N TRP A 291 -0.23 28.93 -46.69
CA TRP A 291 -1.54 29.41 -46.20
C TRP A 291 -1.58 29.79 -44.71
N LYS A 292 -0.91 30.90 -44.36
CA LYS A 292 -1.13 31.58 -43.08
C LYS A 292 -2.58 32.08 -42.96
N LYS A 293 -3.46 31.26 -42.39
CA LYS A 293 -4.60 31.77 -41.62
C LYS A 293 -4.10 32.02 -40.21
N GLU A 294 -4.22 33.26 -39.75
CA GLU A 294 -3.70 33.70 -38.46
C GLU A 294 -4.55 33.15 -37.31
N VAL A 295 -4.15 31.97 -36.83
CA VAL A 295 -4.52 31.50 -35.49
C VAL A 295 -3.64 32.23 -34.47
N PRO A 296 -4.16 32.59 -33.29
CA PRO A 296 -3.40 33.37 -32.31
C PRO A 296 -2.22 32.58 -31.74
N GLU A 297 -1.11 33.26 -31.41
CA GLU A 297 0.07 32.62 -30.80
C GLU A 297 -0.19 32.02 -29.42
N GLU A 298 -1.24 32.48 -28.73
CA GLU A 298 -1.75 31.91 -27.49
C GLU A 298 -3.28 31.82 -27.53
N ILE A 299 -3.83 30.74 -26.96
CA ILE A 299 -5.26 30.63 -26.67
C ILE A 299 -5.51 30.67 -25.17
N GLU A 300 -6.57 31.35 -24.74
CA GLU A 300 -7.06 31.26 -23.37
C GLU A 300 -7.70 29.88 -23.13
N VAL A 301 -7.40 29.25 -22.00
CA VAL A 301 -8.08 28.02 -21.57
C VAL A 301 -9.42 28.36 -20.93
N SER A 302 -10.27 29.01 -21.72
CA SER A 302 -11.59 29.52 -21.32
C SER A 302 -12.63 28.40 -21.23
N ARG A 303 -13.81 28.69 -20.65
CA ARG A 303 -14.96 27.77 -20.65
C ARG A 303 -15.41 27.42 -22.08
N ASP A 304 -15.35 28.37 -23.01
CA ASP A 304 -15.66 28.15 -24.42
C ASP A 304 -14.66 27.17 -25.08
N PHE A 305 -13.34 27.39 -24.92
CA PHE A 305 -12.33 26.45 -25.44
C PHE A 305 -12.46 25.05 -24.80
N CYS A 306 -12.74 24.99 -23.50
CA CYS A 306 -13.00 23.73 -22.81
C CYS A 306 -14.18 22.95 -23.43
N ARG A 307 -15.28 23.63 -23.79
CA ARG A 307 -16.40 22.98 -24.50
C ARG A 307 -16.01 22.50 -25.89
N LEU A 308 -15.22 23.29 -26.63
CA LEU A 308 -14.73 22.91 -27.96
C LEU A 308 -13.81 21.69 -27.93
N VAL A 309 -12.99 21.55 -26.87
CA VAL A 309 -12.23 20.32 -26.58
C VAL A 309 -13.16 19.14 -26.31
N GLY A 310 -14.26 19.35 -25.57
CA GLY A 310 -15.32 18.35 -25.39
C GLY A 310 -15.89 17.85 -26.72
N TYR A 311 -16.36 18.76 -27.58
CA TYR A 311 -16.85 18.42 -28.92
C TYR A 311 -15.76 17.73 -29.78
N PHE A 312 -14.49 18.11 -29.65
CA PHE A 312 -13.41 17.45 -30.39
C PHE A 312 -13.18 16.01 -29.90
N LEU A 313 -13.35 15.76 -28.60
CA LEU A 313 -13.20 14.42 -28.03
C LEU A 313 -14.35 13.48 -28.41
N ALA A 314 -15.53 14.03 -28.68
CA ALA A 314 -16.65 13.36 -29.34
C ALA A 314 -16.42 13.28 -30.87
N GLU A 315 -16.97 14.21 -31.65
CA GLU A 315 -17.02 14.15 -33.13
C GLU A 315 -15.73 14.57 -33.84
N GLY A 316 -14.77 15.17 -33.12
CA GLY A 316 -13.56 15.71 -33.74
C GLY A 316 -12.60 14.65 -34.29
N SER A 317 -11.99 14.94 -35.43
CA SER A 317 -10.84 14.21 -35.96
C SER A 317 -9.87 15.11 -36.73
N CYS A 318 -8.61 14.66 -36.89
CA CYS A 318 -7.62 15.33 -37.73
C CYS A 318 -7.64 14.75 -39.15
N PHE A 319 -7.71 15.62 -40.17
CA PHE A 319 -7.50 15.25 -41.57
C PHE A 319 -6.19 15.86 -42.11
N ARG A 320 -5.89 15.68 -43.41
CA ARG A 320 -4.60 16.11 -44.01
C ARG A 320 -4.24 17.57 -43.72
N ASP A 321 -5.20 18.49 -43.80
CA ASP A 321 -4.96 19.94 -43.79
C ASP A 321 -5.69 20.69 -42.66
N GLY A 322 -6.25 19.97 -41.68
CA GLY A 322 -7.05 20.59 -40.63
C GLY A 322 -7.66 19.63 -39.61
N ILE A 323 -8.63 20.14 -38.86
CA ILE A 323 -9.52 19.36 -38.01
C ILE A 323 -10.95 19.38 -38.58
N THR A 324 -11.68 18.29 -38.42
CA THR A 324 -13.07 18.17 -38.86
C THR A 324 -13.94 17.62 -37.74
N PHE A 325 -15.20 18.03 -37.70
CA PHE A 325 -16.25 17.41 -36.88
C PHE A 325 -17.25 16.77 -37.85
N SER A 326 -17.80 15.61 -37.48
CA SER A 326 -18.80 14.88 -38.28
C SER A 326 -20.07 14.73 -37.44
N LEU A 327 -21.17 15.32 -37.89
CA LEU A 327 -22.40 15.49 -37.11
C LEU A 327 -23.62 14.97 -37.89
N GLY A 328 -24.67 14.53 -37.20
CA GLY A 328 -25.92 14.06 -37.80
C GLY A 328 -26.86 15.19 -38.22
N GLU A 329 -27.86 14.88 -39.05
CA GLU A 329 -28.87 15.85 -39.52
C GLU A 329 -29.63 16.57 -38.39
N ASN A 330 -29.76 15.94 -37.21
CA ASN A 330 -30.53 16.45 -36.07
C ASN A 330 -29.69 17.23 -35.04
N GLU A 331 -28.43 17.57 -35.35
CA GLU A 331 -27.47 18.14 -34.37
C GLU A 331 -27.16 19.63 -34.63
N GLU A 332 -28.15 20.37 -35.14
CA GLU A 332 -28.02 21.77 -35.59
C GLU A 332 -27.48 22.71 -34.51
N ASP A 333 -27.87 22.55 -33.24
CA ASP A 333 -27.36 23.34 -32.12
C ASP A 333 -25.88 23.07 -31.82
N VAL A 334 -25.41 21.86 -32.08
CA VAL A 334 -23.99 21.48 -31.94
C VAL A 334 -23.18 22.07 -33.09
N ILE A 335 -23.72 22.06 -34.31
CA ILE A 335 -23.16 22.76 -35.48
C ILE A 335 -23.01 24.26 -35.19
N LYS A 336 -24.05 24.89 -34.65
CA LYS A 336 -24.06 26.31 -34.26
C LYS A 336 -23.03 26.61 -33.16
N ASP A 337 -23.00 25.85 -32.07
CA ASP A 337 -22.07 26.09 -30.96
C ASP A 337 -20.62 25.83 -31.37
N ILE A 338 -20.31 24.76 -32.11
CA ILE A 338 -18.96 24.53 -32.66
C ILE A 338 -18.53 25.67 -33.58
N THR A 339 -19.41 26.15 -34.46
CA THR A 339 -19.11 27.28 -35.36
C THR A 339 -18.78 28.54 -34.58
N ARG A 340 -19.63 28.93 -33.61
CA ARG A 340 -19.41 30.04 -32.68
C ARG A 340 -18.10 29.91 -31.91
N LEU A 341 -17.78 28.70 -31.44
CA LEU A 341 -16.60 28.41 -30.63
C LEU A 341 -15.30 28.47 -31.43
N VAL A 342 -15.27 27.93 -32.66
CA VAL A 342 -14.09 27.99 -33.52
C VAL A 342 -13.79 29.44 -33.95
N GLU A 343 -14.82 30.21 -34.30
CA GLU A 343 -14.65 31.63 -34.63
C GLU A 343 -14.16 32.43 -33.42
N LYS A 344 -14.77 32.25 -32.23
CA LYS A 344 -14.38 32.96 -31.01
C LYS A 344 -13.00 32.59 -30.47
N VAL A 345 -12.58 31.32 -30.56
CA VAL A 345 -11.32 30.84 -29.95
C VAL A 345 -10.13 30.93 -30.90
N PHE A 346 -10.34 30.80 -32.21
CA PHE A 346 -9.27 30.71 -33.20
C PHE A 346 -9.36 31.74 -34.34
N GLY A 347 -10.41 32.56 -34.42
CA GLY A 347 -10.63 33.49 -35.54
C GLY A 347 -10.99 32.79 -36.86
N LEU A 348 -11.34 31.50 -36.84
CA LEU A 348 -11.56 30.70 -38.05
C LEU A 348 -13.04 30.37 -38.27
N LYS A 349 -13.50 30.43 -39.52
CA LYS A 349 -14.82 29.93 -39.94
C LYS A 349 -14.70 28.49 -40.48
N PRO A 350 -15.47 27.52 -39.94
CA PRO A 350 -15.59 26.18 -40.54
C PRO A 350 -16.19 26.22 -41.95
N ASN A 351 -15.72 25.33 -42.82
CA ASN A 351 -16.40 25.01 -44.08
C ASN A 351 -17.42 23.89 -43.78
N ILE A 352 -18.71 24.21 -43.82
CA ILE A 352 -19.79 23.21 -43.64
C ILE A 352 -20.03 22.51 -44.98
N ARG A 353 -20.09 21.18 -44.96
CA ARG A 353 -20.51 20.35 -46.10
C ARG A 353 -21.64 19.42 -45.69
N ASP A 354 -22.63 19.30 -46.56
CA ASP A 354 -23.81 18.44 -46.45
C ASP A 354 -23.56 17.16 -47.25
N ASP A 355 -23.54 15.99 -46.59
CA ASP A 355 -23.63 14.69 -47.25
C ASP A 355 -25.09 14.21 -47.29
N LYS A 356 -25.78 14.61 -48.36
CA LYS A 356 -27.16 14.21 -48.69
C LYS A 356 -27.37 12.70 -48.83
N ARG A 357 -26.31 11.89 -48.92
CA ARG A 357 -26.39 10.41 -48.92
C ARG A 357 -26.21 9.83 -47.52
N GLY A 358 -25.47 10.51 -46.66
CA GLY A 358 -25.20 10.11 -45.26
C GLY A 358 -26.20 10.65 -44.24
N ARG A 359 -26.93 11.72 -44.57
CA ARG A 359 -27.71 12.55 -43.61
C ARG A 359 -26.83 13.13 -42.50
N SER A 360 -25.69 13.67 -42.90
CA SER A 360 -24.65 14.14 -41.99
C SER A 360 -23.93 15.37 -42.53
N TYR A 361 -23.45 16.21 -41.60
CA TYR A 361 -22.68 17.41 -41.88
C TYR A 361 -21.21 17.21 -41.49
N GLU A 362 -20.29 17.62 -42.36
CA GLU A 362 -18.87 17.77 -42.03
C GLU A 362 -18.53 19.26 -41.83
N LEU A 363 -18.02 19.61 -40.64
CA LEU A 363 -17.50 20.94 -40.33
C LEU A 363 -15.97 20.91 -40.43
N LYS A 364 -15.41 21.40 -41.55
CA LYS A 364 -13.96 21.35 -41.84
C LYS A 364 -13.26 22.67 -41.55
N ILE A 365 -12.35 22.65 -40.58
CA ILE A 365 -11.51 23.79 -40.17
C ILE A 365 -10.11 23.58 -40.75
N TYR A 366 -9.84 24.23 -41.89
CA TYR A 366 -8.55 24.17 -42.58
C TYR A 366 -7.49 24.99 -41.84
N SER A 367 -6.71 24.30 -40.99
CA SER A 367 -5.50 24.83 -40.35
C SER A 367 -4.56 23.68 -39.97
N ARG A 368 -3.39 23.65 -40.60
CA ARG A 368 -2.32 22.68 -40.29
C ARG A 368 -1.77 22.85 -38.88
N VAL A 369 -1.81 24.08 -38.34
CA VAL A 369 -1.45 24.38 -36.94
C VAL A 369 -2.41 23.66 -35.99
N LEU A 370 -3.73 23.78 -36.19
CA LEU A 370 -4.72 23.08 -35.35
C LEU A 370 -4.64 21.56 -35.50
N ARG A 371 -4.40 21.05 -36.71
CA ARG A 371 -4.15 19.61 -36.98
C ARG A 371 -2.94 19.06 -36.20
N ASN A 372 -1.91 19.88 -35.99
CA ASN A 372 -0.73 19.53 -35.21
C ASN A 372 -1.05 19.63 -33.70
N PHE A 373 -1.58 20.77 -33.25
CA PHE A 373 -1.98 21.02 -31.86
C PHE A 373 -2.95 19.98 -31.30
N PHE A 374 -4.14 19.84 -31.90
CA PHE A 374 -5.12 18.84 -31.45
C PHE A 374 -4.60 17.41 -31.62
N GLY A 375 -3.76 17.19 -32.63
CA GLY A 375 -3.11 15.93 -32.92
C GLY A 375 -2.14 15.44 -31.85
N GLU A 376 -1.40 16.34 -31.21
CA GLU A 376 -0.44 16.03 -30.15
C GLU A 376 -1.11 15.98 -28.77
N MET A 377 -1.98 16.95 -28.48
CA MET A 377 -2.63 17.09 -27.17
C MET A 377 -3.62 15.96 -26.92
N PHE A 378 -4.56 15.71 -27.85
CA PHE A 378 -5.76 14.90 -27.59
C PHE A 378 -5.69 13.47 -28.12
N TYR A 379 -4.50 12.99 -28.52
CA TYR A 379 -4.25 11.58 -28.86
C TYR A 379 -3.03 11.04 -28.09
N ILE A 380 -3.00 9.73 -27.86
CA ILE A 380 -1.85 9.03 -27.28
C ILE A 380 -0.79 8.83 -28.36
N GLY A 381 0.43 9.32 -28.13
CA GLY A 381 1.59 9.15 -29.02
C GLY A 381 1.64 10.06 -30.25
N GLY A 382 0.59 10.85 -30.52
CA GLY A 382 0.54 11.94 -31.53
C GLY A 382 0.62 11.55 -33.02
N LYS A 383 1.25 10.41 -33.34
CA LYS A 383 1.46 9.91 -34.71
C LYS A 383 0.19 9.29 -35.30
N GLU A 384 -0.41 8.33 -34.61
CA GLU A 384 -1.72 7.79 -34.97
C GLU A 384 -2.85 8.61 -34.32
N LYS A 385 -3.91 8.90 -35.09
CA LYS A 385 -5.01 9.77 -34.70
C LYS A 385 -6.36 9.07 -34.94
N ARG A 386 -6.83 8.30 -33.96
CA ARG A 386 -8.04 7.44 -34.02
C ARG A 386 -8.93 7.68 -32.80
N ALA A 387 -10.20 7.29 -32.90
CA ALA A 387 -11.15 7.40 -31.78
C ALA A 387 -10.69 6.61 -30.53
N TRP A 388 -10.06 5.43 -30.72
CA TRP A 388 -9.64 4.55 -29.64
C TRP A 388 -8.38 5.02 -28.89
N ASN A 389 -7.56 5.92 -29.47
CA ASN A 389 -6.42 6.52 -28.79
C ASN A 389 -6.61 8.01 -28.45
N LYS A 390 -7.85 8.54 -28.52
CA LYS A 390 -8.17 9.86 -27.95
C LYS A 390 -7.88 9.90 -26.45
N ARG A 391 -7.40 11.03 -25.93
CA ARG A 391 -7.19 11.30 -24.50
C ARG A 391 -7.43 12.76 -24.17
N LEU A 392 -7.55 13.08 -22.89
CA LEU A 392 -7.24 14.40 -22.38
C LEU A 392 -5.75 14.50 -21.97
N PRO A 393 -5.10 15.67 -22.17
CA PRO A 393 -3.84 16.00 -21.51
C PRO A 393 -4.03 16.08 -19.99
N GLN A 394 -2.95 15.84 -19.26
CA GLN A 394 -2.93 15.81 -17.80
C GLN A 394 -3.46 17.10 -17.16
N GLU A 395 -3.09 18.25 -17.70
CA GLU A 395 -3.42 19.58 -17.18
C GLU A 395 -4.94 19.81 -17.15
N PHE A 396 -5.66 19.23 -18.12
CA PHE A 396 -7.11 19.32 -18.23
C PHE A 396 -7.82 18.49 -17.15
N LEU A 397 -7.16 17.48 -16.58
CA LEU A 397 -7.65 16.70 -15.44
C LEU A 397 -7.56 17.46 -14.10
N TYR A 398 -6.81 18.56 -14.05
CA TYR A 398 -6.65 19.41 -12.86
C TYR A 398 -7.25 20.81 -12.99
N LEU A 399 -7.78 21.18 -14.15
CA LEU A 399 -8.53 22.42 -14.32
C LEU A 399 -9.63 22.60 -13.25
N PRO A 400 -10.01 23.85 -12.92
CA PRO A 400 -11.17 24.14 -12.09
C PRO A 400 -12.44 23.38 -12.53
N PRO A 401 -13.27 22.87 -11.59
CA PRO A 401 -14.39 21.99 -11.91
C PRO A 401 -15.37 22.55 -12.94
N GLU A 402 -15.57 23.86 -12.99
CA GLU A 402 -16.44 24.54 -13.96
C GLU A 402 -15.88 24.51 -15.39
N LYS A 403 -14.56 24.55 -15.58
CA LYS A 403 -13.91 24.33 -16.89
C LYS A 403 -14.00 22.85 -17.29
N GLN A 404 -13.81 21.94 -16.33
CA GLN A 404 -13.98 20.50 -16.56
C GLN A 404 -15.41 20.12 -16.94
N PHE A 405 -16.40 20.82 -16.39
CA PHE A 405 -17.80 20.62 -16.72
C PHE A 405 -18.12 20.97 -18.18
N GLU A 406 -17.46 21.97 -18.77
CA GLU A 406 -17.62 22.31 -20.19
C GLU A 406 -17.03 21.24 -21.11
N ILE A 407 -15.86 20.67 -20.76
CA ILE A 407 -15.26 19.55 -21.50
C ILE A 407 -16.22 18.35 -21.50
N PHE A 408 -16.79 18.02 -20.33
CA PHE A 408 -17.82 17.01 -20.22
C PHE A 408 -19.07 17.35 -21.03
N LEU A 409 -19.55 18.60 -20.98
CA LEU A 409 -20.77 19.05 -21.66
C LEU A 409 -20.64 18.96 -23.18
N GLY A 410 -19.52 19.40 -23.75
CA GLY A 410 -19.25 19.26 -25.18
C GLY A 410 -19.12 17.80 -25.61
N TRP A 411 -18.45 16.96 -24.81
CA TRP A 411 -18.33 15.52 -25.10
C TRP A 411 -19.67 14.78 -24.97
N TRP A 412 -20.54 15.19 -24.05
CA TRP A 412 -21.87 14.62 -23.90
C TRP A 412 -22.86 15.09 -24.98
N LYS A 413 -22.69 16.30 -25.52
CA LYS A 413 -23.59 16.86 -26.55
C LYS A 413 -23.34 16.36 -27.98
N GLY A 414 -22.15 15.80 -28.27
CA GLY A 414 -21.94 14.95 -29.45
C GLY A 414 -22.40 13.51 -29.15
N ASP A 415 -21.46 12.57 -29.16
CA ASP A 415 -21.55 11.10 -29.00
C ASP A 415 -22.30 10.57 -27.73
N LYS A 416 -23.03 11.40 -26.97
CA LYS A 416 -23.83 11.04 -25.78
C LYS A 416 -23.09 10.15 -24.77
N GLY A 417 -21.80 10.46 -24.57
CA GLY A 417 -20.91 9.73 -23.68
C GLY A 417 -20.49 8.34 -24.21
N VAL A 418 -20.57 8.09 -25.52
CA VAL A 418 -19.88 6.98 -26.17
C VAL A 418 -18.40 7.34 -26.39
N THR A 419 -17.56 6.32 -26.45
CA THR A 419 -16.23 6.39 -27.07
C THR A 419 -15.68 4.99 -27.33
N THR A 420 -14.60 4.87 -28.10
CA THR A 420 -13.76 3.66 -28.16
C THR A 420 -12.48 3.79 -27.33
N SER A 421 -12.15 4.99 -26.82
CA SER A 421 -11.00 5.18 -25.92
C SER A 421 -11.37 4.89 -24.48
N ARG A 422 -10.84 3.78 -23.97
CA ARG A 422 -10.98 3.38 -22.56
C ARG A 422 -10.34 4.41 -21.60
N THR A 423 -9.21 5.00 -22.01
CA THR A 423 -8.51 6.06 -21.26
C THR A 423 -9.36 7.31 -21.14
N LEU A 424 -9.94 7.79 -22.25
CA LEU A 424 -10.82 8.96 -22.27
C LEU A 424 -12.06 8.75 -21.39
N MET A 425 -12.67 7.56 -21.45
CA MET A 425 -13.85 7.23 -20.64
C MET A 425 -13.58 7.34 -19.13
N ILE A 426 -12.41 6.86 -18.66
CA ILE A 426 -12.03 6.96 -17.25
C ILE A 426 -11.63 8.39 -16.88
N GLN A 427 -10.91 9.10 -17.75
CA GLN A 427 -10.58 10.53 -17.57
C GLN A 427 -11.86 11.38 -17.41
N MET A 428 -12.86 11.16 -18.25
CA MET A 428 -14.18 11.80 -18.12
C MET A 428 -14.84 11.44 -16.79
N ASN A 429 -14.83 10.16 -16.37
CA ASN A 429 -15.40 9.76 -15.08
C ASN A 429 -14.74 10.45 -13.88
N ILE A 430 -13.40 10.58 -13.88
CA ILE A 430 -12.64 11.32 -12.86
C ILE A 430 -13.10 12.79 -12.81
N MET A 431 -13.25 13.45 -13.97
CA MET A 431 -13.70 14.85 -14.05
C MET A 431 -15.16 15.04 -13.63
N THR A 432 -16.04 14.09 -13.94
CA THR A 432 -17.42 14.11 -13.45
C THR A 432 -17.48 13.88 -11.94
N MET A 433 -16.61 13.03 -11.38
CA MET A 433 -16.49 12.82 -9.94
C MET A 433 -16.09 14.11 -9.23
N ARG A 434 -15.13 14.88 -9.76
CA ARG A 434 -14.80 16.23 -9.27
C ARG A 434 -15.97 17.23 -9.38
N ASN A 435 -16.93 16.96 -10.28
CA ASN A 435 -18.18 17.70 -10.41
C ASN A 435 -19.38 17.11 -9.62
N GLY A 436 -19.18 16.07 -8.81
CA GLY A 436 -20.21 15.52 -7.92
C GLY A 436 -21.15 14.46 -8.53
N PHE A 437 -20.81 13.86 -9.68
CA PHE A 437 -21.55 12.74 -10.28
C PHE A 437 -20.62 11.68 -10.87
N VAL A 438 -21.14 10.49 -11.19
CA VAL A 438 -20.35 9.36 -11.70
C VAL A 438 -20.86 8.96 -13.08
N LEU A 439 -19.95 8.63 -13.99
CA LEU A 439 -20.29 7.95 -15.23
C LEU A 439 -20.28 6.44 -15.00
N THR A 440 -21.45 5.82 -15.12
CA THR A 440 -21.58 4.36 -15.19
C THR A 440 -21.45 3.94 -16.63
N PHE A 441 -20.29 3.42 -17.03
CA PHE A 441 -20.06 2.97 -18.39
C PHE A 441 -20.16 1.45 -18.56
N SER A 442 -20.61 1.05 -19.73
CA SER A 442 -20.80 -0.34 -20.16
C SER A 442 -19.94 -0.64 -21.38
N ARG A 443 -19.31 -1.82 -21.38
CA ARG A 443 -18.44 -2.30 -22.45
C ARG A 443 -19.22 -3.18 -23.43
N HIS A 444 -19.21 -2.80 -24.71
CA HIS A 444 -19.90 -3.51 -25.79
C HIS A 444 -18.87 -4.10 -26.75
N ARG A 445 -18.69 -5.43 -26.69
CA ARG A 445 -17.87 -6.22 -27.60
C ARG A 445 -18.54 -6.34 -28.98
N VAL A 446 -18.47 -5.27 -29.78
CA VAL A 446 -19.01 -5.27 -31.14
C VAL A 446 -18.05 -6.05 -32.05
N LYS A 447 -18.46 -7.21 -32.57
CA LYS A 447 -17.69 -8.00 -33.57
C LYS A 447 -17.93 -7.52 -35.01
N SER A 448 -19.10 -6.97 -35.30
CA SER A 448 -19.39 -6.26 -36.55
C SER A 448 -20.56 -5.29 -36.39
N ALA A 449 -20.45 -4.12 -36.99
CA ALA A 449 -21.56 -3.18 -37.17
C ALA A 449 -22.17 -3.31 -38.58
N ARG A 450 -23.30 -2.63 -38.84
CA ARG A 450 -23.77 -2.32 -40.19
C ARG A 450 -23.83 -0.80 -40.36
N ILE A 451 -23.38 -0.31 -41.52
CA ILE A 451 -23.54 1.08 -41.95
C ILE A 451 -24.29 1.01 -43.27
N GLY A 452 -25.59 1.34 -43.23
CA GLY A 452 -26.55 0.93 -44.25
C GLY A 452 -26.47 -0.59 -44.50
N ASN A 453 -26.44 -0.99 -45.77
CA ASN A 453 -26.34 -2.40 -46.14
C ASN A 453 -24.96 -3.02 -45.82
N ARG A 454 -23.89 -2.22 -45.69
CA ARG A 454 -22.50 -2.71 -45.55
C ARG A 454 -22.23 -3.23 -44.13
N LYS A 455 -21.85 -4.51 -44.01
CA LYS A 455 -21.31 -5.09 -42.78
C LYS A 455 -19.85 -4.66 -42.59
N VAL A 456 -19.54 -4.08 -41.43
CA VAL A 456 -18.21 -3.54 -41.10
C VAL A 456 -17.63 -4.34 -39.93
N LYS A 457 -16.42 -4.90 -40.10
CA LYS A 457 -15.68 -5.51 -38.98
C LYS A 457 -15.17 -4.40 -38.05
N THR A 458 -15.51 -4.50 -36.78
CA THR A 458 -15.10 -3.57 -35.72
C THR A 458 -13.96 -4.19 -34.91
N THR A 459 -12.90 -3.42 -34.66
CA THR A 459 -11.64 -3.91 -34.05
C THR A 459 -11.45 -3.55 -32.58
N HIS A 460 -12.32 -2.70 -32.03
CA HIS A 460 -12.21 -2.14 -30.67
C HIS A 460 -13.55 -2.20 -29.94
N ASP A 461 -13.50 -2.38 -28.61
CA ASP A 461 -14.69 -2.36 -27.75
C ASP A 461 -15.31 -0.96 -27.70
N ARG A 462 -16.64 -0.86 -27.84
CA ARG A 462 -17.38 0.40 -27.68
C ARG A 462 -17.77 0.58 -26.21
N TRP A 463 -17.42 1.72 -25.64
CA TRP A 463 -17.83 2.12 -24.30
C TRP A 463 -19.01 3.07 -24.38
N GLN A 464 -20.03 2.87 -23.56
CA GLN A 464 -21.21 3.73 -23.46
C GLN A 464 -21.38 4.17 -22.00
N ALA A 465 -21.24 5.47 -21.73
CA ALA A 465 -21.53 6.05 -20.43
C ALA A 465 -23.03 6.26 -20.19
N ARG A 466 -23.38 6.34 -18.91
CA ARG A 466 -24.68 6.78 -18.37
C ARG A 466 -24.42 7.60 -17.12
N ILE A 467 -25.05 8.76 -17.01
CA ILE A 467 -24.88 9.65 -15.85
C ILE A 467 -25.58 9.06 -14.62
N SER A 468 -24.89 9.02 -13.48
CA SER A 468 -25.42 8.64 -12.18
C SER A 468 -25.17 9.73 -11.14
N THR A 469 -26.26 10.27 -10.61
CA THR A 469 -26.27 11.43 -9.70
C THR A 469 -26.69 11.04 -8.28
N PHE A 470 -26.13 11.75 -7.31
CA PHE A 470 -26.41 11.50 -5.88
C PHE A 470 -27.16 12.67 -5.20
N ASN A 471 -27.26 13.83 -5.86
CA ASN A 471 -27.87 15.06 -5.34
C ASN A 471 -28.70 15.78 -6.42
N GLU A 472 -29.88 16.27 -6.03
CA GLU A 472 -30.84 17.00 -6.87
C GLU A 472 -30.26 18.30 -7.43
N LYS A 473 -29.33 18.96 -6.72
CA LYS A 473 -28.62 20.15 -7.22
C LYS A 473 -27.79 19.85 -8.49
N ILE A 474 -27.21 18.65 -8.59
CA ILE A 474 -26.40 18.25 -9.76
C ILE A 474 -27.32 17.82 -10.91
N GLU A 475 -28.42 17.12 -10.62
CA GLU A 475 -29.45 16.79 -11.61
C GLU A 475 -30.05 18.06 -12.23
N ARG A 476 -30.31 19.09 -11.43
CA ARG A 476 -30.77 20.39 -11.92
C ARG A 476 -29.70 21.08 -12.78
N LYS A 477 -28.44 21.15 -12.34
CA LYS A 477 -27.30 21.68 -13.15
C LYS A 477 -27.19 21.01 -14.52
N LEU A 478 -27.41 19.69 -14.58
CA LEU A 478 -27.36 18.92 -15.83
C LEU A 478 -28.54 19.27 -16.76
N ARG A 479 -29.77 19.33 -16.25
CA ARG A 479 -30.96 19.76 -17.04
C ARG A 479 -30.87 21.21 -17.49
N GLU A 480 -30.42 22.11 -16.61
CA GLU A 480 -30.12 23.53 -16.92
C GLU A 480 -29.12 23.71 -18.09
N ASN A 481 -28.38 22.66 -18.47
CA ASN A 481 -27.44 22.66 -19.60
C ASN A 481 -27.90 21.79 -20.80
N GLY A 482 -29.14 21.28 -20.77
CA GLY A 482 -29.73 20.47 -21.84
C GLY A 482 -29.46 18.96 -21.75
N ILE A 483 -29.15 18.43 -20.56
CA ILE A 483 -28.95 16.99 -20.33
C ILE A 483 -30.18 16.42 -19.62
N ASP A 484 -31.21 16.09 -20.39
CA ASP A 484 -32.50 15.61 -19.85
C ASP A 484 -32.64 14.08 -19.74
N GLU A 485 -31.76 13.32 -20.39
CA GLU A 485 -31.70 11.84 -20.39
C GLU A 485 -31.24 11.22 -19.06
N LEU A 486 -31.50 11.90 -17.93
CA LEU A 486 -31.20 11.40 -16.59
C LEU A 486 -32.27 10.37 -16.14
N PRO A 487 -31.88 9.24 -15.52
CA PRO A 487 -32.82 8.17 -15.14
C PRO A 487 -33.97 8.63 -14.23
N LYS A 488 -35.21 8.56 -14.74
CA LYS A 488 -36.42 8.86 -13.96
C LYS A 488 -36.57 7.84 -12.80
N GLY A 489 -36.76 8.34 -11.58
CA GLY A 489 -37.23 7.55 -10.43
C GLY A 489 -36.23 6.58 -9.77
N TYR A 490 -34.94 6.62 -10.10
CA TYR A 490 -33.99 5.64 -9.56
C TYR A 490 -33.74 5.80 -8.05
N VAL A 491 -33.69 4.67 -7.33
CA VAL A 491 -33.16 4.66 -5.96
C VAL A 491 -31.66 4.94 -6.05
N ARG A 492 -31.21 6.09 -5.53
CA ARG A 492 -29.76 6.38 -5.37
C ARG A 492 -29.17 5.35 -4.39
N TYR A 493 -28.39 4.38 -4.88
CA TYR A 493 -27.86 3.30 -4.03
C TYR A 493 -26.64 3.73 -3.24
N GLY A 494 -25.76 4.52 -3.85
CA GLY A 494 -24.62 5.17 -3.20
C GLY A 494 -24.94 6.59 -2.69
N TRP A 495 -23.91 7.30 -2.23
CA TRP A 495 -23.96 8.73 -1.93
C TRP A 495 -22.60 9.41 -2.20
N PHE A 496 -22.57 10.74 -2.05
CA PHE A 496 -21.38 11.58 -2.19
C PHE A 496 -21.38 12.64 -1.07
N ASP A 497 -20.22 12.94 -0.48
CA ASP A 497 -20.09 13.89 0.64
C ASP A 497 -19.22 15.13 0.33
N GLY A 498 -18.64 15.23 -0.87
CA GLY A 498 -17.68 16.27 -1.25
C GLY A 498 -16.22 15.80 -1.29
N THR A 499 -15.86 14.72 -0.58
CA THR A 499 -14.52 14.09 -0.65
C THR A 499 -14.58 12.69 -1.29
N TYR A 500 -15.60 11.89 -0.96
CA TYR A 500 -15.69 10.50 -1.36
C TYR A 500 -17.00 10.17 -2.05
N PHE A 501 -16.94 9.35 -3.10
CA PHE A 501 -18.07 8.57 -3.57
C PHE A 501 -18.15 7.26 -2.80
N TYR A 502 -19.35 6.97 -2.31
CA TYR A 502 -19.68 5.82 -1.50
C TYR A 502 -20.49 4.86 -2.36
N LEU A 503 -19.80 3.88 -2.94
CA LEU A 503 -20.32 3.06 -4.03
C LEU A 503 -20.48 1.60 -3.56
N PRO A 504 -21.70 1.03 -3.59
CA PRO A 504 -21.95 -0.27 -2.97
C PRO A 504 -21.52 -1.44 -3.86
N ILE A 505 -20.94 -2.46 -3.24
CA ILE A 505 -20.68 -3.78 -3.82
C ILE A 505 -22.02 -4.44 -4.17
N ILE A 506 -22.10 -5.01 -5.37
CA ILE A 506 -23.31 -5.67 -5.89
C ILE A 506 -23.11 -7.14 -6.23
N ARG A 507 -21.85 -7.59 -6.33
CA ARG A 507 -21.47 -8.98 -6.55
C ARG A 507 -20.02 -9.15 -6.12
N ILE A 508 -19.69 -10.31 -5.54
CA ILE A 508 -18.33 -10.75 -5.31
C ILE A 508 -18.24 -12.14 -5.94
N GLU A 509 -17.31 -12.31 -6.88
CA GLU A 509 -17.02 -13.60 -7.50
C GLU A 509 -15.63 -14.05 -7.05
N ARG A 510 -15.49 -15.35 -6.77
CA ARG A 510 -14.20 -16.00 -6.51
C ARG A 510 -13.82 -16.81 -7.76
N GLU A 511 -12.58 -16.69 -8.20
CA GLU A 511 -12.07 -17.38 -9.39
C GLU A 511 -10.65 -17.85 -9.14
N LEU A 512 -10.32 -19.08 -9.58
CA LEU A 512 -8.95 -19.56 -9.56
C LEU A 512 -8.12 -18.83 -10.63
N TYR A 513 -7.05 -18.19 -10.18
CA TYR A 513 -6.14 -17.41 -11.00
C TYR A 513 -4.74 -18.04 -10.94
N ASP A 514 -4.11 -18.23 -12.10
CA ASP A 514 -2.66 -18.37 -12.20
C ASP A 514 -2.10 -17.23 -13.05
N GLY A 515 -1.19 -16.45 -12.47
CA GLY A 515 -0.49 -15.37 -13.16
C GLY A 515 0.35 -14.50 -12.23
N MET A 516 0.89 -13.40 -12.75
CA MET A 516 1.72 -12.50 -11.94
C MET A 516 0.88 -11.64 -10.99
N VAL A 517 1.36 -11.32 -9.79
CA VAL A 517 0.69 -10.43 -8.84
C VAL A 517 1.69 -9.44 -8.23
N TYR A 518 1.42 -8.15 -8.41
CA TYR A 518 2.28 -7.03 -8.07
C TYR A 518 2.10 -6.55 -6.60
N ASN A 519 2.44 -5.30 -6.30
CA ASN A 519 1.93 -4.41 -5.23
C ASN A 519 2.78 -3.13 -5.28
N LEU A 520 2.31 -2.03 -4.71
CA LEU A 520 3.07 -0.79 -4.60
C LEU A 520 3.42 -0.44 -3.16
N GLU A 521 4.60 0.14 -2.97
CA GLU A 521 4.86 1.05 -1.87
C GLU A 521 4.66 2.49 -2.35
N VAL A 522 3.97 3.30 -1.54
CA VAL A 522 3.57 4.66 -1.90
C VAL A 522 3.86 5.56 -0.71
N GLU A 523 4.59 6.64 -0.99
CA GLU A 523 5.05 7.64 -0.01
C GLU A 523 3.91 8.20 0.85
N GLU A 524 4.17 8.41 2.14
CA GLU A 524 3.23 8.83 3.20
C GLU A 524 2.00 7.93 3.40
N ASP A 525 1.14 7.83 2.40
CA ASP A 525 -0.23 7.30 2.49
C ASP A 525 -0.32 5.78 2.38
N SER A 526 0.76 5.07 1.99
CA SER A 526 0.81 3.58 1.93
C SER A 526 -0.31 2.93 1.10
N SER A 527 -0.85 3.65 0.11
CA SER A 527 -2.09 3.29 -0.59
C SER A 527 -2.20 3.89 -2.00
N TYR A 528 -2.98 3.25 -2.86
CA TYR A 528 -3.17 3.63 -4.25
C TYR A 528 -4.61 3.40 -4.74
N VAL A 529 -5.05 4.17 -5.74
CA VAL A 529 -6.40 4.10 -6.31
C VAL A 529 -6.37 3.50 -7.72
N THR A 530 -7.18 2.46 -7.89
CA THR A 530 -7.48 1.83 -9.19
C THR A 530 -8.71 2.47 -9.82
N GLU A 531 -9.00 2.14 -11.07
CA GLU A 531 -10.26 2.53 -11.74
C GLU A 531 -11.55 2.03 -11.04
N SER A 532 -11.47 1.05 -10.13
CA SER A 532 -12.62 0.42 -9.48
C SER A 532 -12.63 0.51 -7.95
N GLY A 533 -11.58 1.01 -7.30
CA GLY A 533 -11.48 1.11 -5.84
C GLY A 533 -10.08 1.39 -5.29
N THR A 534 -9.97 1.50 -3.97
CA THR A 534 -8.83 2.08 -3.24
C THR A 534 -8.13 1.03 -2.35
N LEU A 535 -6.80 0.92 -2.45
CA LEU A 535 -5.97 -0.25 -2.07
C LEU A 535 -4.74 0.12 -1.18
N HIS A 536 -4.08 -0.85 -0.50
CA HIS A 536 -3.04 -0.64 0.55
C HIS A 536 -1.83 -1.60 0.46
N ASN A 537 -0.65 -1.23 1.01
CA ASN A 537 0.56 -2.09 1.09
C ASN A 537 0.57 -3.13 2.26
N CYS A 538 1.60 -3.99 2.34
CA CYS A 538 1.74 -5.12 3.31
C CYS A 538 3.23 -5.45 3.68
N PHE A 539 3.57 -5.80 4.95
CA PHE A 539 4.73 -6.63 5.39
C PHE A 539 4.85 -6.79 6.95
N THR A 540 5.51 -7.89 7.43
CA THR A 540 5.88 -8.38 8.82
C THR A 540 4.93 -9.44 9.47
N PRO A 541 5.36 -10.26 10.47
CA PRO A 541 4.67 -11.50 10.91
C PRO A 541 3.18 -11.46 11.27
N TRP A 542 2.67 -10.35 11.80
CA TRP A 542 1.22 -10.16 12.08
C TRP A 542 0.42 -9.62 10.89
N THR A 543 1.13 -9.29 9.82
CA THR A 543 0.71 -9.21 8.42
C THR A 543 1.45 -10.28 7.59
N ALA A 544 1.56 -11.47 8.21
CA ALA A 544 2.04 -12.72 7.64
C ALA A 544 1.09 -13.87 8.04
N LEU A 545 1.62 -15.03 8.45
CA LEU A 545 0.89 -16.18 9.02
C LEU A 545 -0.43 -15.78 9.69
N TYR A 546 -0.38 -14.93 10.72
CA TYR A 546 -1.54 -14.60 11.56
C TYR A 546 -2.46 -13.49 11.01
N LYS A 547 -2.31 -13.11 9.74
CA LYS A 547 -3.27 -12.31 8.96
C LYS A 547 -4.12 -13.20 8.04
N GLU A 548 -3.51 -14.24 7.48
CA GLU A 548 -4.15 -15.21 6.58
C GLU A 548 -4.89 -16.27 7.38
N TYR A 549 -4.27 -16.71 8.47
CA TYR A 549 -4.64 -17.82 9.33
C TYR A 549 -4.91 -17.34 10.77
N ASP A 550 -5.71 -18.11 11.52
CA ASP A 550 -5.91 -17.94 12.95
C ASP A 550 -5.04 -18.92 13.77
N SER A 551 -4.39 -19.91 13.15
CA SER A 551 -3.41 -20.78 13.84
C SER A 551 -2.25 -21.27 12.95
N LEU A 552 -1.12 -21.64 13.58
CA LEU A 552 -0.01 -22.36 12.94
C LEU A 552 -0.47 -23.62 12.17
N LYS A 553 -1.45 -24.34 12.71
CA LYS A 553 -1.95 -25.60 12.14
C LYS A 553 -2.60 -25.41 10.76
N GLU A 554 -3.20 -24.25 10.50
CA GLU A 554 -3.83 -23.98 9.20
C GLU A 554 -2.82 -23.65 8.09
N CYS A 555 -1.60 -23.23 8.46
CA CYS A 555 -0.53 -22.89 7.52
C CYS A 555 0.39 -24.08 7.21
N TYR A 556 0.66 -24.93 8.21
CA TYR A 556 1.63 -26.03 8.13
C TYR A 556 1.00 -27.43 8.20
N GLU A 557 -0.32 -27.51 8.38
CA GLU A 557 -1.11 -28.74 8.45
C GLU A 557 -0.61 -29.71 9.55
N ASN A 558 0.29 -30.64 9.25
CA ASN A 558 0.96 -31.50 10.24
C ASN A 558 2.51 -31.42 10.21
N ALA A 559 3.10 -30.62 9.31
CA ALA A 559 4.55 -30.52 9.13
C ALA A 559 5.26 -29.83 10.31
N GLU A 560 6.51 -30.21 10.59
CA GLU A 560 7.22 -29.73 11.78
C GLU A 560 7.94 -28.40 11.54
N VAL A 561 7.29 -27.31 11.95
CA VAL A 561 7.98 -26.04 12.18
C VAL A 561 8.73 -26.04 13.51
N HIS A 562 9.96 -25.53 13.47
CA HIS A 562 10.97 -25.66 14.52
C HIS A 562 11.16 -24.39 15.39
N PHE A 563 10.92 -23.21 14.82
CA PHE A 563 11.03 -21.92 15.51
C PHE A 563 9.91 -20.97 15.08
N LEU A 564 9.81 -19.81 15.75
CA LEU A 564 8.99 -18.68 15.31
C LEU A 564 9.86 -17.42 15.26
N GLU A 565 9.95 -16.78 14.10
CA GLU A 565 10.51 -15.43 13.97
C GLU A 565 9.50 -14.40 14.48
N LEU A 566 9.91 -13.56 15.41
CA LEU A 566 9.07 -12.50 16.00
C LEU A 566 9.03 -11.27 15.09
N GLY A 567 10.20 -10.91 14.53
CA GLY A 567 10.43 -9.68 13.79
C GLY A 567 10.07 -8.39 14.55
N LEU A 568 10.26 -7.26 13.85
CA LEU A 568 10.23 -5.87 14.36
C LEU A 568 8.86 -5.34 14.89
N SER A 569 7.97 -6.23 15.34
CA SER A 569 6.59 -5.92 15.72
C SER A 569 6.01 -6.74 16.88
N ALA A 570 6.76 -7.70 17.42
CA ALA A 570 6.39 -8.50 18.58
C ALA A 570 7.62 -8.86 19.41
N ASP A 571 7.42 -9.10 20.71
CA ASP A 571 8.43 -9.66 21.61
C ASP A 571 7.97 -11.02 22.17
N SER A 572 8.80 -11.65 23.01
CA SER A 572 8.47 -12.93 23.65
C SER A 572 7.20 -12.86 24.51
N GLN A 573 6.91 -11.73 25.15
CA GLN A 573 5.69 -11.57 25.97
C GLN A 573 4.44 -11.52 25.09
N MET A 574 4.53 -10.86 23.94
CA MET A 574 3.47 -10.81 22.94
C MET A 574 3.24 -12.19 22.31
N ALA A 575 4.29 -12.92 21.93
CA ALA A 575 4.12 -14.23 21.33
C ALA A 575 3.63 -15.31 22.32
N ASP A 576 4.06 -15.29 23.58
CA ASP A 576 3.65 -16.30 24.59
C ASP A 576 2.19 -16.23 25.04
N MET A 577 1.42 -15.20 24.64
CA MET A 577 -0.03 -15.20 24.84
C MET A 577 -0.77 -16.28 24.03
N ILE A 578 -0.10 -16.94 23.08
CA ILE A 578 -0.67 -18.01 22.23
C ILE A 578 0.07 -19.33 22.53
N LYS A 579 -0.63 -20.29 23.12
CA LYS A 579 -0.07 -21.56 23.63
C LYS A 579 0.53 -22.44 22.54
N ALA A 580 0.02 -22.34 21.30
CA ALA A 580 0.60 -23.04 20.14
C ALA A 580 2.08 -22.67 19.88
N HIS A 581 2.53 -21.50 20.35
CA HIS A 581 3.92 -21.05 20.25
C HIS A 581 4.83 -21.59 21.37
N HIS A 582 4.29 -22.14 22.46
CA HIS A 582 5.09 -22.54 23.63
C HIS A 582 6.08 -23.67 23.34
N ARG A 583 5.77 -24.52 22.35
CA ARG A 583 6.68 -25.56 21.85
C ARG A 583 7.84 -25.04 21.00
N LEU A 584 7.76 -23.79 20.53
CA LEU A 584 8.72 -23.20 19.60
C LEU A 584 9.75 -22.33 20.34
N THR A 585 10.99 -22.42 19.89
CA THR A 585 12.00 -21.42 20.21
C THR A 585 11.73 -20.14 19.41
N TYR A 586 11.92 -18.97 20.03
CA TYR A 586 11.74 -17.68 19.38
C TYR A 586 13.06 -17.17 18.83
N LEU A 587 13.02 -16.68 17.60
CA LEU A 587 14.08 -15.89 17.02
C LEU A 587 13.62 -14.43 16.92
N SER A 588 14.55 -13.52 17.19
CA SER A 588 14.43 -12.08 17.05
C SER A 588 15.59 -11.62 16.18
N ASN A 589 15.36 -11.51 14.88
CA ASN A 589 16.38 -11.19 13.89
C ASN A 589 16.13 -9.84 13.20
N SER A 590 17.17 -9.29 12.57
CA SER A 590 17.17 -7.89 12.19
C SER A 590 16.41 -7.54 10.91
N ASP A 591 16.15 -8.48 9.99
CA ASP A 591 15.72 -8.16 8.61
C ASP A 591 16.66 -7.09 7.98
N ALA A 592 17.98 -7.31 8.11
CA ALA A 592 18.97 -6.34 7.66
C ALA A 592 19.04 -6.26 6.13
N HIS A 593 18.57 -5.13 5.60
CA HIS A 593 18.77 -4.68 4.22
C HIS A 593 20.04 -3.81 4.06
N SER A 594 20.87 -3.67 5.10
CA SER A 594 22.07 -2.81 5.12
C SER A 594 23.05 -3.28 6.20
N PRO A 595 24.37 -3.26 5.98
CA PRO A 595 25.32 -3.87 6.90
C PRO A 595 25.59 -3.01 8.13
N HIS A 596 25.18 -1.73 8.14
CA HIS A 596 25.48 -0.83 9.26
C HIS A 596 24.85 -1.32 10.58
N PRO A 597 25.52 -1.15 11.75
CA PRO A 597 25.06 -1.66 13.06
C PRO A 597 23.72 -1.09 13.58
N HIS A 598 23.21 -0.02 12.97
CA HIS A 598 21.86 0.49 13.21
C HIS A 598 20.75 -0.26 12.41
N ARG A 599 21.13 -1.26 11.61
CA ARG A 599 20.25 -2.22 10.94
C ARG A 599 20.69 -3.66 11.26
N LEU A 600 21.91 -4.05 10.93
CA LEU A 600 22.48 -5.35 11.27
C LEU A 600 22.49 -5.56 12.80
N GLY A 601 21.94 -6.68 13.28
CA GLY A 601 21.78 -6.95 14.71
C GLY A 601 20.92 -5.95 15.47
N ARG A 602 20.04 -5.16 14.83
CA ARG A 602 19.07 -4.32 15.58
C ARG A 602 18.11 -5.16 16.43
N GLU A 603 17.89 -6.40 16.00
CA GLU A 603 17.46 -7.52 16.83
C GLU A 603 18.47 -8.65 16.64
N PHE A 604 18.72 -9.44 17.68
CA PHE A 604 19.62 -10.58 17.72
C PHE A 604 19.22 -11.55 18.84
N ASN A 605 19.95 -12.66 18.95
CA ASN A 605 19.70 -13.71 19.93
C ASN A 605 21.04 -14.11 20.58
N ARG A 606 21.08 -14.25 21.89
CA ARG A 606 22.25 -14.79 22.61
C ARG A 606 22.03 -16.27 22.92
N PHE A 607 22.92 -17.10 22.39
CA PHE A 607 22.92 -18.55 22.54
C PHE A 607 23.91 -19.00 23.62
N GLU A 608 23.53 -19.99 24.43
CA GLU A 608 24.46 -20.74 25.29
C GLU A 608 24.78 -22.09 24.62
N VAL A 609 25.99 -22.20 24.09
CA VAL A 609 26.46 -23.28 23.20
C VAL A 609 27.91 -23.66 23.48
N LYS A 610 28.41 -24.79 22.94
CA LYS A 610 29.83 -25.15 23.07
C LYS A 610 30.73 -24.39 22.08
N ASP A 611 30.28 -24.21 20.84
CA ASP A 611 30.92 -23.41 19.79
C ASP A 611 29.84 -22.71 18.95
N ALA A 612 30.25 -21.74 18.14
CA ALA A 612 29.42 -20.90 17.28
C ALA A 612 29.18 -21.54 15.89
N THR A 613 28.61 -22.75 15.86
CA THR A 613 28.37 -23.51 14.61
C THR A 613 26.92 -23.94 14.42
N PHE A 614 26.53 -24.29 13.18
CA PHE A 614 25.17 -24.72 12.82
C PHE A 614 24.65 -25.79 13.77
N GLU A 615 25.42 -26.85 14.02
CA GLU A 615 24.95 -28.00 14.79
C GLU A 615 24.82 -27.70 16.29
N GLU A 616 25.51 -26.68 16.82
CA GLU A 616 25.27 -26.19 18.18
C GLU A 616 24.09 -25.21 18.25
N ILE A 617 23.91 -24.35 17.25
CA ILE A 617 22.75 -23.45 17.11
C ILE A 617 21.46 -24.24 16.85
N ARG A 618 21.51 -25.32 16.04
CA ARG A 618 20.39 -26.27 15.82
C ARG A 618 20.02 -26.95 17.13
N LYS A 619 20.99 -27.45 17.89
CA LYS A 619 20.73 -27.98 19.24
C LYS A 619 20.06 -26.93 20.13
N ALA A 620 20.47 -25.67 20.08
CA ALA A 620 19.87 -24.61 20.88
C ALA A 620 18.43 -24.26 20.46
N ILE A 621 18.15 -24.19 19.15
CA ILE A 621 16.80 -23.97 18.62
C ILE A 621 15.88 -25.15 18.99
N LEU A 622 16.37 -26.38 18.89
CA LEU A 622 15.63 -27.60 19.24
C LEU A 622 15.68 -27.95 20.74
N LYS A 623 16.27 -27.09 21.59
CA LYS A 623 16.43 -27.28 23.05
C LYS A 623 17.11 -28.59 23.48
N ARG A 624 18.07 -29.08 22.69
CA ARG A 624 18.74 -30.40 22.87
C ARG A 624 20.08 -30.28 23.62
N GLY A 625 20.35 -31.23 24.51
CA GLY A 625 21.66 -31.42 25.14
C GLY A 625 22.17 -30.23 25.95
N GLY A 626 21.27 -29.48 26.61
CA GLY A 626 21.59 -28.30 27.43
C GLY A 626 21.87 -27.01 26.64
N ARG A 627 21.85 -27.05 25.30
CA ARG A 627 21.97 -25.85 24.46
C ARG A 627 20.61 -25.14 24.40
N LYS A 628 20.64 -23.81 24.38
CA LYS A 628 19.46 -22.95 24.45
C LYS A 628 19.79 -21.53 23.99
N ILE A 629 18.76 -20.75 23.65
CA ILE A 629 18.85 -19.29 23.72
C ILE A 629 18.77 -18.89 25.20
N ILE A 630 19.52 -17.87 25.60
CA ILE A 630 19.48 -17.27 26.94
C ILE A 630 19.00 -15.81 26.93
N LEU A 631 18.94 -15.18 25.76
CA LEU A 631 18.37 -13.85 25.57
C LEU A 631 17.84 -13.71 24.13
N ASN A 632 16.58 -13.31 23.97
CA ASN A 632 16.15 -12.61 22.76
C ASN A 632 16.37 -11.10 22.98
N ALA A 633 16.74 -10.36 21.94
CA ALA A 633 17.13 -8.96 22.10
C ALA A 633 16.70 -8.18 20.85
N GLY A 634 16.04 -7.04 21.01
CA GLY A 634 15.51 -6.31 19.85
C GLY A 634 14.68 -5.09 20.20
N LEU A 635 13.91 -4.58 19.22
CA LEU A 635 13.21 -3.31 19.38
C LEU A 635 12.05 -3.45 20.35
N ASP A 636 11.73 -2.38 21.08
CA ASP A 636 10.49 -2.34 21.87
C ASP A 636 9.27 -2.36 20.93
N PRO A 637 8.46 -3.43 20.88
CA PRO A 637 7.33 -3.50 19.97
C PRO A 637 6.26 -2.47 20.32
N ARG A 638 6.24 -1.92 21.55
CA ARG A 638 5.37 -0.82 21.96
C ARG A 638 5.62 0.42 21.11
N LEU A 639 6.83 0.64 20.60
CA LEU A 639 7.15 1.76 19.70
C LEU A 639 6.59 1.57 18.27
N GLY A 640 6.16 0.36 17.89
CA GLY A 640 5.65 0.05 16.56
C GLY A 640 4.42 0.90 16.16
N LYS A 641 4.41 1.41 14.92
CA LYS A 641 3.37 2.30 14.35
C LYS A 641 1.92 1.81 14.47
N TYR A 642 1.73 0.50 14.66
CA TYR A 642 0.43 -0.14 14.86
C TYR A 642 0.36 -0.99 16.15
N HIS A 643 1.16 -0.72 17.19
CA HIS A 643 1.17 -1.56 18.40
C HIS A 643 -0.18 -1.55 19.16
N LEU A 644 -0.64 -0.39 19.65
CA LEU A 644 -1.94 -0.26 20.32
C LEU A 644 -3.07 0.05 19.33
N THR A 645 -4.26 -0.45 19.66
CA THR A 645 -5.52 0.02 19.10
C THR A 645 -5.69 1.52 19.35
N ALA A 646 -5.77 2.31 18.27
CA ALA A 646 -5.76 3.76 18.37
C ALA A 646 -6.43 4.45 17.18
N CYS A 647 -6.91 5.67 17.40
CA CYS A 647 -7.45 6.50 16.32
C CYS A 647 -6.37 6.86 15.29
N SER A 648 -6.58 6.56 14.01
CA SER A 648 -5.63 6.90 12.94
C SER A 648 -5.62 8.38 12.54
N LYS A 649 -6.28 9.26 13.32
CA LYS A 649 -6.32 10.72 13.09
C LYS A 649 -5.78 11.53 14.28
N CYS A 650 -6.14 11.16 15.51
CA CYS A 650 -5.68 11.86 16.73
C CYS A 650 -4.81 11.01 17.65
N TYR A 651 -4.53 9.76 17.27
CA TYR A 651 -3.66 8.80 17.98
C TYR A 651 -4.08 8.47 19.42
N ALA A 652 -5.27 8.89 19.87
CA ALA A 652 -5.88 8.47 21.12
C ALA A 652 -6.02 6.94 21.16
N LYS A 653 -5.50 6.32 22.23
CA LYS A 653 -5.47 4.87 22.45
C LYS A 653 -6.79 4.42 23.07
N TYR A 654 -7.30 3.29 22.60
CA TYR A 654 -8.53 2.68 23.08
C TYR A 654 -8.27 1.23 23.45
N LYS A 655 -8.88 0.73 24.54
CA LYS A 655 -8.90 -0.72 24.80
C LYS A 655 -9.73 -1.39 23.70
N LEU A 656 -9.45 -2.66 23.39
CA LEU A 656 -10.18 -3.42 22.37
C LEU A 656 -11.70 -3.43 22.61
N GLU A 657 -12.14 -3.56 23.87
CA GLU A 657 -13.55 -3.49 24.26
C GLU A 657 -14.17 -2.10 24.06
N ASP A 658 -13.44 -1.03 24.41
CA ASP A 658 -13.90 0.34 24.19
C ASP A 658 -13.99 0.64 22.69
N ALA A 659 -13.01 0.21 21.90
CA ALA A 659 -13.03 0.30 20.45
C ALA A 659 -14.24 -0.45 19.87
N LYS A 660 -14.46 -1.71 20.27
CA LYS A 660 -15.64 -2.51 19.86
C LYS A 660 -16.96 -1.84 20.28
N ARG A 661 -17.07 -1.32 21.51
CA ARG A 661 -18.27 -0.60 22.02
C ARG A 661 -18.54 0.72 21.27
N LEU A 662 -17.50 1.39 20.79
CA LEU A 662 -17.58 2.57 19.93
C LEU A 662 -17.71 2.22 18.43
N ASN A 663 -17.87 0.93 18.11
CA ASN A 663 -17.87 0.35 16.76
C ASN A 663 -16.64 0.77 15.93
N TRP A 664 -15.49 1.03 16.56
CA TRP A 664 -14.25 1.59 16.01
C TRP A 664 -14.28 3.10 15.64
N LYS A 665 -15.13 3.93 16.28
CA LYS A 665 -15.08 5.41 16.16
C LYS A 665 -14.39 6.04 17.37
N CYS A 666 -13.43 6.94 17.12
CA CYS A 666 -12.87 7.77 18.17
C CYS A 666 -13.91 8.78 18.68
N GLU A 667 -14.31 8.70 19.94
CA GLU A 667 -15.25 9.67 20.53
C GLU A 667 -14.67 11.09 20.64
N ARG A 668 -13.34 11.22 20.74
CA ARG A 668 -12.61 12.50 20.84
C ARG A 668 -12.54 13.29 19.53
N CYS A 669 -12.51 12.64 18.35
CA CYS A 669 -12.33 13.34 17.06
C CYS A 669 -13.10 12.78 15.85
N GLY A 670 -13.91 11.73 16.04
CA GLY A 670 -14.72 11.08 15.01
C GLY A 670 -13.97 10.17 14.02
N GLY A 671 -12.63 10.17 14.04
CA GLY A 671 -11.80 9.33 13.15
C GLY A 671 -11.89 7.83 13.45
N ALA A 672 -11.55 6.99 12.47
CA ALA A 672 -11.51 5.54 12.62
C ALA A 672 -10.44 5.13 13.66
N ILE A 673 -10.74 4.07 14.41
CA ILE A 673 -9.80 3.38 15.30
C ILE A 673 -9.26 2.18 14.53
N LYS A 674 -7.94 2.10 14.32
CA LYS A 674 -7.31 0.89 13.76
C LYS A 674 -6.98 -0.07 14.90
N LYS A 675 -7.25 -1.37 14.71
CA LYS A 675 -6.80 -2.44 15.63
C LYS A 675 -5.27 -2.48 15.69
N GLY A 676 -4.74 -2.63 16.89
CA GLY A 676 -3.31 -2.79 17.13
C GLY A 676 -2.84 -4.24 17.04
N VAL A 677 -1.55 -4.46 16.79
CA VAL A 677 -0.92 -5.80 16.82
C VAL A 677 -1.15 -6.46 18.16
N ARG A 678 -0.93 -5.74 19.27
CA ARG A 678 -1.18 -6.21 20.64
C ARG A 678 -2.62 -6.70 20.82
N ASP A 679 -3.59 -6.00 20.24
CA ASP A 679 -5.00 -6.33 20.41
C ASP A 679 -5.51 -7.41 19.44
N ARG A 680 -4.83 -7.66 18.31
CA ARG A 680 -5.03 -8.90 17.51
C ARG A 680 -4.47 -10.10 18.25
N ILE A 681 -3.31 -9.99 18.89
CA ILE A 681 -2.77 -11.06 19.73
C ILE A 681 -3.73 -11.38 20.88
N LEU A 682 -4.30 -10.38 21.55
CA LEU A 682 -5.35 -10.58 22.56
C LEU A 682 -6.68 -11.16 22.03
N GLU A 683 -6.88 -11.25 20.71
CA GLU A 683 -8.02 -11.97 20.12
C GLU A 683 -7.71 -13.44 19.82
N LEU A 684 -6.43 -13.81 19.74
CA LEU A 684 -5.96 -15.20 19.60
C LEU A 684 -5.43 -15.78 20.93
N ALA A 685 -5.33 -14.96 21.97
CA ALA A 685 -4.72 -15.33 23.24
C ALA A 685 -5.56 -16.37 23.99
N ASP A 686 -5.07 -17.61 24.02
CA ASP A 686 -5.66 -18.76 24.72
C ASP A 686 -4.96 -19.05 26.07
N THR A 687 -3.89 -18.32 26.41
CA THR A 687 -3.12 -18.51 27.64
C THR A 687 -2.63 -17.19 28.25
N ARG A 688 -2.28 -17.24 29.55
CA ARG A 688 -1.52 -16.21 30.28
C ARG A 688 -0.23 -16.74 30.89
N GLY A 689 0.01 -18.04 30.81
CA GLY A 689 1.29 -18.65 31.19
C GLY A 689 2.32 -18.48 30.06
N ARG A 690 3.59 -18.41 30.43
CA ARG A 690 4.75 -18.55 29.55
C ARG A 690 5.47 -19.86 29.90
N PRO A 691 6.25 -20.46 28.98
CA PRO A 691 7.21 -21.49 29.36
C PRO A 691 8.20 -20.96 30.41
N GLU A 692 8.52 -21.80 31.40
CA GLU A 692 9.55 -21.49 32.40
C GLU A 692 10.93 -21.32 31.75
N ASP A 693 11.20 -22.10 30.69
CA ASP A 693 12.42 -22.06 29.90
C ASP A 693 12.44 -20.96 28.81
N ARG A 694 11.41 -20.11 28.73
CA ARG A 694 11.38 -18.98 27.78
C ARG A 694 12.49 -18.00 28.15
N PRO A 695 13.40 -17.63 27.22
CA PRO A 695 14.40 -16.61 27.47
C PRO A 695 13.78 -15.23 27.73
N PRO A 696 14.41 -14.36 28.52
CA PRO A 696 14.06 -12.94 28.56
C PRO A 696 14.14 -12.31 27.15
N TYR A 697 13.35 -11.26 26.93
CA TYR A 697 13.48 -10.38 25.77
C TYR A 697 14.00 -9.02 26.26
N LEU A 698 15.21 -8.62 25.88
CA LEU A 698 15.74 -7.28 26.19
C LEU A 698 15.34 -6.29 25.10
N HIS A 699 14.47 -5.35 25.46
CA HIS A 699 14.15 -4.21 24.60
C HIS A 699 15.34 -3.25 24.55
N LEU A 700 15.85 -2.97 23.35
CA LEU A 700 16.99 -2.11 23.10
C LEU A 700 16.82 -1.28 21.83
N ALA A 701 17.65 -0.25 21.68
CA ALA A 701 17.86 0.47 20.42
C ALA A 701 19.36 0.39 20.04
N PRO A 702 19.72 0.51 18.76
CA PRO A 702 21.11 0.62 18.36
C PRO A 702 21.83 1.75 19.10
N LEU A 703 23.10 1.55 19.46
CA LEU A 703 23.84 2.47 20.33
C LEU A 703 23.92 3.90 19.74
N ALA A 704 24.03 4.02 18.41
CA ALA A 704 23.97 5.32 17.73
C ALA A 704 22.62 6.05 17.92
N GLU A 705 21.51 5.32 18.01
CA GLU A 705 20.18 5.88 18.29
C GLU A 705 20.06 6.31 19.77
N ILE A 706 20.67 5.58 20.71
CA ILE A 706 20.75 5.98 22.13
C ILE A 706 21.59 7.26 22.30
N ILE A 707 22.77 7.33 21.68
CA ILE A 707 23.63 8.53 21.71
C ILE A 707 22.91 9.72 21.04
N SER A 708 22.18 9.46 19.94
CA SER A 708 21.35 10.46 19.26
C SER A 708 20.23 11.01 20.16
N MET A 709 19.50 10.13 20.87
CA MET A 709 18.48 10.50 21.84
C MET A 709 19.02 11.38 22.98
N VAL A 710 20.18 11.03 23.55
CA VAL A 710 20.79 11.78 24.66
C VAL A 710 21.37 13.12 24.21
N THR A 711 22.05 13.15 23.06
CA THR A 711 22.73 14.36 22.56
C THR A 711 21.82 15.32 21.78
N GLY A 712 20.61 14.90 21.41
CA GLY A 712 19.69 15.68 20.57
C GLY A 712 20.15 15.86 19.12
N LYS A 713 21.14 15.08 18.67
CA LYS A 713 21.79 15.20 17.34
C LYS A 713 21.50 13.98 16.48
N GLY A 714 21.38 14.15 15.16
CA GLY A 714 21.10 13.04 14.24
C GLY A 714 22.21 11.97 14.22
N ILE A 715 21.82 10.71 14.02
CA ILE A 715 22.70 9.52 14.08
C ILE A 715 23.95 9.62 13.18
N GLU A 716 23.82 10.26 12.01
CA GLU A 716 24.92 10.37 11.04
C GLU A 716 25.97 11.45 11.38
N THR A 717 25.73 12.27 12.41
CA THR A 717 26.59 13.41 12.75
C THR A 717 27.96 12.96 13.29
N LYS A 718 29.01 13.73 12.98
CA LYS A 718 30.38 13.46 13.44
C LYS A 718 30.48 13.29 14.96
N SER A 719 29.69 14.02 15.74
CA SER A 719 29.68 13.89 17.21
C SER A 719 29.05 12.59 17.72
N VAL A 720 27.98 12.09 17.08
CA VAL A 720 27.40 10.79 17.47
C VAL A 720 28.36 9.66 17.11
N LYS A 721 28.94 9.71 15.90
CA LYS A 721 29.94 8.74 15.43
C LYS A 721 31.19 8.71 16.30
N ALA A 722 31.78 9.86 16.64
CA ALA A 722 32.97 9.93 17.48
C ALA A 722 32.77 9.31 18.89
N VAL A 723 31.58 9.44 19.48
CA VAL A 723 31.23 8.80 20.77
C VAL A 723 31.01 7.29 20.59
N TRP A 724 30.27 6.88 19.56
CA TRP A 724 30.04 5.48 19.22
C TRP A 724 31.37 4.73 18.97
N GLU A 725 32.23 5.28 18.12
CA GLU A 725 33.56 4.72 17.87
C GLU A 725 34.44 4.67 19.13
N ARG A 726 34.34 5.67 20.02
CA ARG A 726 35.11 5.68 21.28
C ARG A 726 34.68 4.57 22.22
N LEU A 727 33.37 4.33 22.33
CA LEU A 727 32.82 3.19 23.08
C LEU A 727 33.27 1.85 22.49
N LEU A 728 33.27 1.70 21.16
CA LEU A 728 33.72 0.48 20.50
C LEU A 728 35.24 0.27 20.59
N ARG A 729 36.06 1.33 20.58
CA ARG A 729 37.51 1.22 20.78
C ARG A 729 37.88 0.75 22.19
N GLU A 730 37.14 1.19 23.21
CA GLU A 730 37.39 0.80 24.61
C GLU A 730 36.83 -0.59 24.92
N PHE A 731 35.57 -0.85 24.56
CA PHE A 731 34.81 -2.02 25.00
C PHE A 731 34.64 -3.11 23.92
N GLY A 732 35.18 -2.88 22.73
CA GLY A 732 35.29 -3.84 21.63
C GLY A 732 34.11 -3.90 20.66
N SER A 733 32.86 -3.83 21.13
CA SER A 733 31.67 -3.94 20.27
C SER A 733 30.40 -3.31 20.84
N GLU A 734 29.43 -3.01 19.96
CA GLU A 734 28.16 -2.38 20.33
C GLU A 734 27.33 -3.22 21.31
N ILE A 735 27.14 -4.52 21.07
CA ILE A 735 26.37 -5.41 21.93
C ILE A 735 26.98 -5.51 23.33
N LYS A 736 28.32 -5.56 23.45
CA LYS A 736 28.98 -5.50 24.76
C LYS A 736 28.63 -4.22 25.51
N VAL A 737 28.66 -3.07 24.84
CA VAL A 737 28.29 -1.77 25.45
C VAL A 737 26.80 -1.73 25.82
N LEU A 738 25.92 -2.30 25.00
CA LEU A 738 24.48 -2.32 25.26
C LEU A 738 24.07 -3.30 26.36
N VAL A 739 24.74 -4.45 26.51
CA VAL A 739 24.32 -5.56 27.38
C VAL A 739 25.26 -5.81 28.56
N ASP A 740 26.57 -5.90 28.32
CA ASP A 740 27.52 -6.56 29.23
C ASP A 740 28.37 -5.60 30.09
N VAL A 741 28.84 -4.50 29.51
CA VAL A 741 29.82 -3.59 30.15
C VAL A 741 29.18 -2.90 31.37
N PRO A 742 29.85 -2.81 32.54
CA PRO A 742 29.35 -2.08 33.70
C PRO A 742 29.04 -0.61 33.39
N ILE A 743 27.97 -0.09 33.96
CA ILE A 743 27.46 1.27 33.68
C ILE A 743 28.45 2.33 34.18
N GLU A 744 29.15 2.02 35.26
CA GLU A 744 30.22 2.80 35.88
C GLU A 744 31.39 2.99 34.91
N SER A 745 31.80 1.94 34.19
CA SER A 745 32.86 2.00 33.18
C SER A 745 32.45 2.85 31.97
N ILE A 746 31.19 2.75 31.53
CA ILE A 746 30.65 3.60 30.46
C ILE A 746 30.64 5.08 30.91
N ALA A 747 30.20 5.35 32.13
CA ALA A 747 30.16 6.69 32.71
C ALA A 747 31.58 7.30 32.84
N GLN A 748 32.57 6.53 33.27
CA GLN A 748 33.97 6.95 33.35
C GLN A 748 34.55 7.34 31.98
N LEU A 749 34.20 6.60 30.91
CA LEU A 749 34.73 6.89 29.58
C LEU A 749 34.10 8.16 28.96
N ILE A 750 32.76 8.25 28.93
CA ILE A 750 32.04 9.23 28.11
C ILE A 750 31.07 10.15 28.86
N GLY A 751 31.01 10.06 30.19
CA GLY A 751 30.09 10.83 31.04
C GLY A 751 28.78 10.08 31.34
N GLU A 752 28.12 10.50 32.42
CA GLU A 752 26.99 9.75 32.99
C GLU A 752 25.76 9.64 32.07
N ASP A 753 25.45 10.64 31.25
CA ASP A 753 24.14 10.74 30.59
C ASP A 753 23.83 9.59 29.62
N ILE A 754 24.85 9.10 28.90
CA ILE A 754 24.71 7.96 27.98
C ILE A 754 24.75 6.63 28.77
N ALA A 755 25.52 6.56 29.85
CA ALA A 755 25.52 5.42 30.75
C ALA A 755 24.15 5.23 31.44
N LYS A 756 23.55 6.32 31.93
CA LYS A 756 22.17 6.41 32.46
C LYS A 756 21.14 5.95 31.44
N ALA A 757 21.28 6.36 30.18
CA ALA A 757 20.38 5.91 29.11
C ALA A 757 20.49 4.40 28.86
N ILE A 758 21.71 3.85 28.80
CA ILE A 758 21.94 2.40 28.64
C ILE A 758 21.41 1.61 29.85
N TRP A 759 21.64 2.09 31.08
CA TRP A 759 21.04 1.51 32.29
C TRP A 759 19.51 1.53 32.23
N ALA A 760 18.90 2.60 31.71
CA ALA A 760 17.45 2.71 31.56
C ALA A 760 16.87 1.69 30.57
N PHE A 761 17.58 1.38 29.47
CA PHE A 761 17.23 0.27 28.58
C PHE A 761 17.34 -1.08 29.30
N ARG A 762 18.49 -1.38 29.92
CA ARG A 762 18.74 -2.68 30.59
C ARG A 762 17.77 -3.02 31.72
N ASN A 763 17.14 -2.01 32.35
CA ASN A 763 16.25 -2.18 33.49
C ASN A 763 14.75 -1.91 33.18
N GLU A 764 14.38 -1.74 31.90
CA GLU A 764 13.04 -1.30 31.45
C GLU A 764 12.55 0.04 32.05
N LYS A 765 13.47 0.89 32.54
CA LYS A 765 13.18 2.15 33.25
C LYS A 765 12.95 3.35 32.31
N LEU A 766 12.43 3.11 31.12
CA LEU A 766 12.16 4.14 30.10
C LEU A 766 10.67 4.53 30.10
N ILE A 767 10.39 5.81 29.88
CA ILE A 767 9.01 6.26 29.58
C ILE A 767 8.75 5.97 28.11
N ILE A 768 7.96 4.93 27.87
CA ILE A 768 7.51 4.52 26.55
C ILE A 768 6.07 5.01 26.35
N VAL A 769 5.86 5.86 25.35
CA VAL A 769 4.52 6.25 24.86
C VAL A 769 4.23 5.39 23.64
N PRO A 770 3.39 4.34 23.71
CA PRO A 770 3.29 3.37 22.64
C PRO A 770 2.77 3.97 21.32
N GLY A 771 3.19 3.38 20.20
CA GLY A 771 2.68 3.65 18.87
C GLY A 771 1.25 3.14 18.67
N GLY A 772 0.68 3.38 17.50
CA GLY A 772 -0.69 2.96 17.17
C GLY A 772 -1.41 3.91 16.23
N GLY A 773 -2.33 3.36 15.43
CA GLY A 773 -3.11 4.10 14.43
C GLY A 773 -2.33 4.56 13.20
N GLY A 774 -1.00 4.40 13.17
CA GLY A 774 -0.10 4.85 12.10
C GLY A 774 1.06 5.72 12.58
N LYS A 775 0.99 6.27 13.80
CA LYS A 775 2.13 6.96 14.42
C LYS A 775 2.99 5.96 15.21
N TYR A 776 4.31 6.02 15.01
CA TYR A 776 5.28 5.38 15.91
C TYR A 776 5.13 5.91 17.34
N GLY A 777 5.61 5.12 18.31
CA GLY A 777 5.71 5.54 19.70
C GLY A 777 6.82 6.58 19.92
N GLU A 778 6.88 7.10 21.14
CA GLU A 778 7.97 7.96 21.61
C GLU A 778 8.65 7.28 22.80
N ILE A 779 9.98 7.28 22.79
CA ILE A 779 10.83 6.86 23.90
C ILE A 779 11.41 8.09 24.59
N LYS A 780 11.38 8.12 25.92
CA LYS A 780 11.88 9.23 26.74
C LYS A 780 12.66 8.71 27.92
N LEU A 781 13.87 9.24 28.11
CA LEU A 781 14.62 9.08 29.35
C LEU A 781 13.93 9.92 30.45
N PRO A 782 13.54 9.34 31.59
CA PRO A 782 12.97 10.06 32.74
C PRO A 782 13.90 11.14 33.29
N ASP A 783 13.32 12.17 33.90
CA ASP A 783 14.08 13.29 34.48
C ASP A 783 14.76 12.92 35.80
N GLU A 784 14.17 11.98 36.53
CA GLU A 784 14.69 11.34 37.73
C GLU A 784 16.04 10.67 37.43
N ILE A 785 16.11 9.88 36.34
CA ILE A 785 17.34 9.20 35.90
C ILE A 785 18.41 10.20 35.45
N LYS A 786 18.04 11.27 34.75
CA LYS A 786 19.01 12.31 34.32
C LYS A 786 19.68 12.97 35.54
N ARG A 787 18.88 13.30 36.56
CA ARG A 787 19.32 14.08 37.73
C ARG A 787 20.00 13.25 38.82
N ALA A 788 19.69 11.97 38.95
CA ALA A 788 20.35 11.05 39.88
C ALA A 788 21.82 10.79 39.51
N LYS A 789 22.63 10.30 40.45
CA LYS A 789 23.97 9.75 40.17
C LYS A 789 23.86 8.26 39.86
N ILE A 790 24.88 7.68 39.22
CA ILE A 790 24.90 6.24 38.85
C ILE A 790 24.59 5.32 40.05
N GLN A 791 25.23 5.58 41.19
CA GLN A 791 25.03 4.83 42.46
C GLN A 791 23.57 4.79 42.94
N ASP A 792 22.77 5.84 42.66
CA ASP A 792 21.43 5.99 43.22
C ASP A 792 20.36 5.33 42.32
N LEU A 793 20.67 5.08 41.04
CA LEU A 793 19.73 4.65 40.00
C LEU A 793 18.85 3.44 40.40
N ASN A 794 19.43 2.45 41.07
CA ASN A 794 18.73 1.22 41.48
C ASN A 794 17.61 1.49 42.52
N SER A 795 17.64 2.64 43.20
CA SER A 795 16.59 3.05 44.16
C SER A 795 15.39 3.77 43.51
N ILE A 796 15.48 4.10 42.21
CA ILE A 796 14.47 4.93 41.53
C ILE A 796 13.26 4.10 41.08
N GLU A 797 12.12 4.31 41.73
CA GLU A 797 10.81 3.97 41.19
C GLU A 797 10.41 4.95 40.07
N ILE A 798 9.90 4.40 38.96
CA ILE A 798 9.44 5.20 37.82
C ILE A 798 8.05 4.72 37.43
N LYS A 799 7.08 5.63 37.54
CA LYS A 799 5.67 5.32 37.30
C LYS A 799 5.36 5.52 35.82
N GLN A 800 5.03 4.43 35.12
CA GLN A 800 4.54 4.51 33.75
C GLN A 800 3.15 5.17 33.71
N GLU A 801 2.93 6.08 32.77
CA GLU A 801 1.66 6.79 32.61
C GLU A 801 0.54 5.86 32.08
N GLU A 802 -0.70 6.09 32.50
CA GLU A 802 -1.86 5.32 32.01
C GLU A 802 -2.27 5.81 30.60
N VAL A 803 -1.63 5.28 29.56
CA VAL A 803 -1.76 5.77 28.17
C VAL A 803 -3.14 5.53 27.50
N TYR A 804 -4.10 4.92 28.19
CA TYR A 804 -5.44 4.64 27.65
C TYR A 804 -6.40 5.81 27.85
N TYR A 805 -7.05 6.27 26.78
CA TYR A 805 -8.11 7.25 26.88
C TYR A 805 -9.33 6.63 27.58
N LYS A 806 -9.70 7.14 28.75
CA LYS A 806 -10.91 6.73 29.49
C LYS A 806 -12.17 7.35 28.85
N PRO A 807 -13.09 6.54 28.27
CA PRO A 807 -14.34 7.04 27.71
C PRO A 807 -15.23 7.69 28.77
N LYS A 808 -16.11 8.61 28.37
CA LYS A 808 -17.09 9.17 29.32
C LYS A 808 -18.06 8.09 29.78
N GLN A 809 -18.10 7.82 31.09
CA GLN A 809 -19.09 6.92 31.67
C GLN A 809 -20.51 7.43 31.39
N ALA A 810 -21.36 6.52 30.93
CA ALA A 810 -22.77 6.80 30.68
C ALA A 810 -23.53 6.82 32.01
N SER A 811 -24.01 7.98 32.45
CA SER A 811 -24.74 8.11 33.71
C SER A 811 -26.03 7.29 33.71
N ILE A 812 -26.52 6.88 34.88
CA ILE A 812 -27.69 5.98 35.01
C ILE A 812 -28.95 6.56 34.34
N LEU A 813 -29.09 7.89 34.33
CA LEU A 813 -30.12 8.65 33.61
C LEU A 813 -30.09 8.44 32.09
N SER A 814 -28.93 8.18 31.49
CA SER A 814 -28.79 7.88 30.06
C SER A 814 -29.21 6.44 29.71
N PHE A 815 -29.24 5.55 30.71
CA PHE A 815 -29.79 4.20 30.59
C PHE A 815 -31.32 4.21 30.75
N LEU A 816 -31.84 5.00 31.68
CA LEU A 816 -33.29 5.18 31.89
C LEU A 816 -33.99 5.85 30.70
N LYS A 817 -33.31 6.75 29.97
CA LYS A 817 -33.81 7.38 28.72
C LYS A 817 -33.78 6.45 27.48
N LYS A 818 -33.74 5.13 27.66
CA LYS A 818 -33.69 4.11 26.58
C LYS A 818 -34.78 3.02 26.65
N LYS A 819 -35.79 3.17 27.50
CA LYS A 819 -37.10 2.51 27.29
C LYS A 819 -37.90 3.31 26.26
#